data_AF-A0A523SZ22-F1
#
_entry.id   AF-A0A523SZ22-F1
#
_cell.length_a   1.000
_cell.length_b   1.000
_cell.length_c   1.000
_cell.angle_alpha   90.00
_cell.angle_beta   90.00
_cell.angle_gamma   90.00
#
_symmetry.space_group_name_H-M   'P 1'
#
loop_
_entity.id
_entity.type
_entity.pdbx_description
1 polymer ?
#
loop_
_entity_poly.entity_id
_entity_poly.type
_entity_poly.pdbx_seq_one_letter_code
_entity_poly.pdbx_strand_id
1 'polypeptide(L)'
;MRLRDAKLILVTDVGSTTTKALLIAREGDKFRFAGELEVPTTVEKPAEDVKIGVLESVRGLEQKTGTTLLADGKIAIPYLTTSSAGGGLQILVFGLSALETGRAAQMTAYGAGGVILRTFTIDDQIPAVDKMRLIRELHPDLILMAGGVDGGAISGVVRLAELLSLADPEPKFRLSERIPLVFCGNVDARGFVTRVLEGNFELYITDNIRPSMTELATEPAKRKVHELFMENVMERAPGYAELKNWVAADIMPTPAGVENILRLYGEKLSQNILMVDMGGATTDIFSNIGGAYHRTVAANIGMSYSVSNVLAEVGIERIMRHLPGGFTETEVRDYISGKMLNPTYVPGQACERVLEQAAAIEGINLAWEQHKDMNFKVSRIGRLDRRRLRKDVNKFEELFYLNEERYFQLSDIDLIIGAGGVLSHADRVEEVLWMLAEGFRPSGITKLAVDRHFKSPHLGVLAKLDAEVALDLFKGECLQEIGYVVAPVGKLHPKRLALTIKDARGSKAYALKGGELLYLPQGGELEILLEKGLCIRNNLERFELKTSLPVLFDCRGRGEKLLGVPLACSGIEEFSPAAGTFKTEVRKEAAEISAGTYKIQRRLPYEGEIFVKPGQEVKPDDIIGENRFGPPKLYIIDMQRVVGYDKPLSEEDFLEGLKVKIGDTVKLGQNIFHFKPKGALQIPYNYQSPIRGIVTGIEQASKMIIMREIQDYDGRPHVVDVAGKLDIKPGHIKAYMKFQEGDFIEIGRIIAQNTSQGRFLVAKATSTGMLKKIDTKKGTVTIQYHITPIPLRSFVSGKVSRVKENLGVEITGQGTTLYGIIGFGGEASGKILLSSREPDSSAKAKIVVTFNPVDEAFLRKAAEAGVAGLIAPSIHNADWVRFYGEEIGVALTGDEQIPFTLILTEGFGRFAMNERYRSFFEAATGKLASLSGRTQIRAGVTRPTVIVSE
;
A
#
# COMPACT_ATOMS: atom_id res chain seq x y z
N MET A 1 36.78 -12.98 -18.24
CA MET A 1 36.52 -13.91 -19.35
C MET A 1 35.40 -13.31 -20.19
N ARG A 2 35.54 -13.15 -21.52
CA ARG A 2 34.42 -12.66 -22.35
C ARG A 2 33.42 -13.81 -22.49
N LEU A 3 32.14 -13.60 -22.17
CA LEU A 3 31.11 -14.67 -22.20
C LEU A 3 30.99 -15.37 -23.56
N ARG A 4 31.44 -14.74 -24.64
CA ARG A 4 31.52 -15.36 -25.97
C ARG A 4 32.35 -16.65 -25.98
N ASP A 5 33.31 -16.79 -25.08
CA ASP A 5 34.15 -18.00 -24.98
C ASP A 5 33.59 -19.04 -23.99
N ALA A 6 32.51 -18.71 -23.27
CA ALA A 6 31.88 -19.60 -22.30
C ALA A 6 31.03 -20.66 -23.00
N LYS A 7 31.23 -21.93 -22.63
CA LYS A 7 30.41 -23.05 -23.09
C LYS A 7 29.06 -23.13 -22.36
N LEU A 8 29.03 -22.66 -21.11
CA LEU A 8 27.88 -22.69 -20.22
C LEU A 8 27.77 -21.37 -19.47
N ILE A 9 26.54 -20.92 -19.26
CA ILE A 9 26.21 -19.72 -18.49
C ILE A 9 25.05 -20.09 -17.57
N LEU A 10 25.19 -19.79 -16.28
CA LEU A 10 24.10 -19.89 -15.32
C LEU A 10 23.51 -18.51 -15.12
N VAL A 11 22.19 -18.40 -15.21
CA VAL A 11 21.46 -17.20 -14.83
C VAL A 11 20.40 -17.59 -13.81
N THR A 12 20.33 -16.89 -12.68
CA THR A 12 19.22 -17.06 -11.73
C THR A 12 18.37 -15.81 -11.62
N ASP A 13 17.12 -15.97 -11.24
CA ASP A 13 16.27 -14.92 -10.71
C ASP A 13 15.84 -15.33 -9.31
N VAL A 14 16.33 -14.62 -8.30
CA VAL A 14 15.95 -14.87 -6.91
C VAL A 14 14.73 -14.01 -6.60
N GLY A 15 13.54 -14.55 -6.86
CA GLY A 15 12.25 -13.87 -6.67
C GLY A 15 11.77 -13.85 -5.22
N SER A 16 10.65 -13.17 -4.92
CA SER A 16 10.10 -13.10 -3.55
C SER A 16 9.56 -14.44 -3.02
N THR A 17 9.08 -15.31 -3.93
CA THR A 17 8.45 -16.60 -3.60
C THR A 17 9.29 -17.77 -4.08
N THR A 18 9.85 -17.67 -5.28
CA THR A 18 10.64 -18.73 -5.90
C THR A 18 11.95 -18.21 -6.49
N THR A 19 12.97 -19.07 -6.46
CA THR A 19 14.27 -18.86 -7.09
C THR A 19 14.33 -19.73 -8.34
N LYS A 20 14.47 -19.10 -9.50
CA LYS A 20 14.48 -19.75 -10.82
C LYS A 20 15.88 -19.74 -11.40
N ALA A 21 16.42 -20.91 -11.74
CA ALA A 21 17.72 -21.06 -12.38
C ALA A 21 17.56 -21.50 -13.83
N LEU A 22 18.31 -20.84 -14.74
CA LEU A 22 18.41 -21.15 -16.16
C LEU A 22 19.87 -21.47 -16.50
N LEU A 23 20.09 -22.64 -17.09
CA LEU A 23 21.35 -23.03 -17.69
C LEU A 23 21.28 -22.80 -19.20
N ILE A 24 22.21 -22.02 -19.72
CA ILE A 24 22.33 -21.70 -21.15
C ILE A 24 23.62 -22.35 -21.65
N ALA A 25 23.53 -23.13 -22.72
CA ALA A 25 24.67 -23.79 -23.34
C ALA A 25 24.94 -23.23 -24.75
N ARG A 26 26.22 -23.23 -25.13
CA ARG A 26 26.65 -22.90 -26.48
C ARG A 26 26.63 -24.14 -27.37
N GLU A 27 25.85 -24.09 -28.45
CA GLU A 27 25.77 -25.11 -29.50
C GLU A 27 26.24 -24.50 -30.83
N GLY A 28 27.50 -24.75 -31.19
CA GLY A 28 28.14 -24.10 -32.33
C GLY A 28 28.27 -22.58 -32.12
N ASP A 29 27.66 -21.79 -33.00
CA ASP A 29 27.65 -20.32 -32.92
C ASP A 29 26.43 -19.73 -32.23
N LYS A 30 25.52 -20.57 -31.72
CA LYS A 30 24.30 -20.13 -31.04
C LYS A 30 24.27 -20.59 -29.59
N PHE A 31 23.55 -19.84 -28.76
CA PHE A 31 23.20 -20.26 -27.41
C PHE A 31 21.77 -20.80 -27.39
N ARG A 32 21.51 -21.79 -26.53
CA ARG A 32 20.19 -22.39 -26.28
C ARG A 32 19.99 -22.69 -24.80
N PHE A 33 18.74 -22.86 -24.38
CA PHE A 33 18.46 -23.36 -23.03
C PHE A 33 18.83 -24.84 -22.89
N ALA A 34 19.69 -25.14 -21.92
CA ALA A 34 20.12 -26.50 -21.58
C ALA A 34 19.34 -27.06 -20.38
N GLY A 35 18.78 -26.21 -19.53
CA GLY A 35 17.97 -26.64 -18.41
C GLY A 35 17.39 -25.49 -17.60
N GLU A 36 16.28 -25.76 -16.92
CA GLU A 36 15.70 -24.86 -15.93
C GLU A 36 15.25 -25.63 -14.69
N LEU A 37 15.27 -24.93 -13.55
CA LEU A 37 14.74 -25.42 -12.29
C LEU A 37 14.21 -24.26 -11.46
N GLU A 38 13.17 -24.53 -10.68
CA GLU A 38 12.55 -23.59 -9.75
C GLU A 38 12.46 -24.23 -8.37
N VAL A 39 12.82 -23.46 -7.33
CA VAL A 39 12.75 -23.87 -5.92
C VAL A 39 12.17 -22.73 -5.08
N PRO A 40 11.63 -23.00 -3.87
CA PRO A 40 11.22 -21.93 -2.96
C PRO A 40 12.37 -20.97 -2.61
N THR A 41 12.10 -19.66 -2.56
CA THR A 41 13.11 -18.69 -2.11
C THR A 41 13.30 -18.77 -0.60
N THR A 42 14.56 -18.72 -0.14
CA THR A 42 14.95 -18.90 1.26
C THR A 42 15.30 -17.58 1.97
N VAL A 43 14.64 -16.48 1.62
CA VAL A 43 14.93 -15.13 2.17
C VAL A 43 14.28 -14.88 3.54
N GLU A 44 13.23 -15.62 3.89
CA GLU A 44 12.51 -15.50 5.17
C GLU A 44 12.93 -16.60 6.15
N LYS A 45 12.50 -16.47 7.42
CA LYS A 45 12.69 -17.51 8.43
C LYS A 45 12.01 -18.83 8.00
N PRO A 46 12.61 -19.98 8.34
CA PRO A 46 13.75 -20.16 9.25
C PRO A 46 15.14 -20.02 8.60
N ALA A 47 15.21 -19.92 7.26
CA ALA A 47 16.48 -19.94 6.54
C ALA A 47 17.23 -18.60 6.61
N GLU A 48 16.53 -17.48 6.35
CA GLU A 48 17.12 -16.13 6.26
C GLU A 48 18.45 -16.11 5.49
N ASP A 49 18.52 -16.79 4.33
CA ASP A 49 19.68 -16.80 3.45
C ASP A 49 19.29 -17.23 2.02
N VAL A 50 19.29 -16.29 1.07
CA VAL A 50 18.95 -16.57 -0.35
C VAL A 50 19.90 -17.55 -1.04
N LYS A 51 21.14 -17.70 -0.56
CA LYS A 51 22.13 -18.60 -1.19
C LYS A 51 21.68 -20.06 -1.10
N ILE A 52 20.89 -20.43 -0.09
CA ILE A 52 20.40 -21.80 0.09
C ILE A 52 19.52 -22.18 -1.11
N GLY A 53 18.52 -21.36 -1.44
CA GLY A 53 17.66 -21.56 -2.62
C GLY A 53 18.45 -21.52 -3.93
N VAL A 54 19.43 -20.61 -4.06
CA VAL A 54 20.32 -20.59 -5.24
C VAL A 54 21.08 -21.92 -5.37
N LEU A 55 21.75 -22.40 -4.33
CA LEU A 55 22.52 -23.64 -4.37
C LEU A 55 21.63 -24.87 -4.58
N GLU A 56 20.44 -24.91 -3.98
CA GLU A 56 19.46 -25.97 -4.22
C GLU A 56 19.03 -26.02 -5.69
N SER A 57 18.74 -24.85 -6.27
CA SER A 57 18.37 -24.75 -7.68
C SER A 57 19.50 -25.23 -8.62
N VAL A 58 20.76 -24.91 -8.28
CA VAL A 58 21.93 -25.34 -9.06
C VAL A 58 22.17 -26.84 -8.92
N ARG A 59 22.09 -27.40 -7.71
CA ARG A 59 22.25 -28.85 -7.49
C ARG A 59 21.19 -29.66 -8.24
N GLY A 60 19.95 -29.20 -8.22
CA GLY A 60 18.90 -29.87 -8.99
C GLY A 60 19.11 -29.74 -10.50
N LEU A 61 19.68 -28.62 -11.00
CA LEU A 61 20.11 -28.50 -12.39
C LEU A 61 21.26 -29.45 -12.74
N GLU A 62 22.26 -29.62 -11.87
CA GLU A 62 23.33 -30.61 -12.07
C GLU A 62 22.75 -32.02 -12.21
N GLN A 63 21.82 -32.40 -11.32
CA GLN A 63 21.14 -33.70 -11.37
C GLN A 63 20.32 -33.88 -12.66
N LYS A 64 19.58 -32.84 -13.07
CA LYS A 64 18.70 -32.90 -14.26
C LYS A 64 19.48 -32.91 -15.58
N THR A 65 20.60 -32.20 -15.64
CA THR A 65 21.39 -32.01 -16.89
C THR A 65 22.61 -32.92 -16.97
N GLY A 66 23.02 -33.57 -15.87
CA GLY A 66 24.25 -34.36 -15.79
C GLY A 66 25.54 -33.53 -15.90
N THR A 67 25.44 -32.20 -15.81
CA THR A 67 26.56 -31.26 -15.99
C THR A 67 27.04 -30.78 -14.63
N THR A 68 28.37 -30.75 -14.40
CA THR A 68 28.94 -30.18 -13.18
C THR A 68 28.94 -28.65 -13.25
N LEU A 69 28.20 -28.03 -12.34
CA LEU A 69 28.01 -26.57 -12.21
C LEU A 69 28.66 -26.03 -10.92
N LEU A 70 28.88 -26.88 -9.92
CA LEU A 70 29.49 -26.53 -8.64
C LEU A 70 30.92 -27.10 -8.51
N ALA A 71 31.81 -26.32 -7.90
CA ALA A 71 33.14 -26.74 -7.43
C ALA A 71 33.37 -26.19 -6.01
N ASP A 72 33.78 -27.05 -5.08
CA ASP A 72 33.96 -26.70 -3.65
C ASP A 72 32.75 -25.97 -3.02
N GLY A 73 31.54 -26.34 -3.43
CA GLY A 73 30.29 -25.73 -2.96
C GLY A 73 29.99 -24.34 -3.52
N LYS A 74 30.76 -23.85 -4.51
CA LYS A 74 30.55 -22.58 -5.22
C LYS A 74 30.24 -22.81 -6.69
N ILE A 75 29.60 -21.83 -7.32
CA ILE A 75 29.28 -21.87 -8.74
C ILE A 75 30.58 -21.74 -9.56
N ALA A 76 30.86 -22.73 -10.41
CA ALA A 76 32.12 -22.88 -11.13
C ALA A 76 32.09 -22.33 -12.58
N ILE A 77 30.91 -21.91 -13.05
CA ILE A 77 30.70 -21.35 -14.40
C ILE A 77 30.30 -19.88 -14.31
N PRO A 78 30.38 -19.10 -15.41
CA PRO A 78 29.87 -17.73 -15.43
C PRO A 78 28.44 -17.66 -14.92
N TYR A 79 28.25 -16.88 -13.87
CA TYR A 79 27.00 -16.79 -13.12
C TYR A 79 26.47 -15.36 -13.13
N LEU A 80 25.21 -15.19 -13.50
CA LEU A 80 24.49 -13.93 -13.44
C LEU A 80 23.25 -14.11 -12.58
N THR A 81 22.81 -13.03 -11.93
CA THR A 81 21.53 -13.10 -11.23
C THR A 81 20.77 -11.79 -11.32
N THR A 82 19.46 -11.92 -11.44
CA THR A 82 18.52 -10.91 -10.99
C THR A 82 18.01 -11.23 -9.61
N SER A 83 17.47 -10.24 -8.91
CA SER A 83 16.76 -10.51 -7.66
C SER A 83 15.69 -9.48 -7.30
N SER A 84 14.65 -9.97 -6.63
CA SER A 84 13.63 -9.22 -5.92
C SER A 84 13.39 -9.77 -4.49
N ALA A 85 14.25 -10.70 -4.05
CA ALA A 85 14.19 -11.27 -2.71
C ALA A 85 14.55 -10.23 -1.64
N GLY A 86 13.76 -10.14 -0.57
CA GLY A 86 13.77 -9.04 0.41
C GLY A 86 12.42 -8.31 0.47
N GLY A 87 11.57 -8.54 -0.53
CA GLY A 87 10.27 -7.90 -0.70
C GLY A 87 10.39 -6.59 -1.46
N GLY A 88 9.38 -6.26 -2.28
CA GLY A 88 9.32 -4.94 -2.93
C GLY A 88 9.40 -3.82 -1.90
N LEU A 89 10.15 -2.76 -2.23
CA LEU A 89 10.44 -1.58 -1.40
C LEU A 89 9.21 -1.11 -0.61
N GLN A 90 9.17 -1.33 0.70
CA GLN A 90 8.01 -0.97 1.52
C GLN A 90 8.13 0.48 2.01
N ILE A 91 7.21 1.34 1.55
CA ILE A 91 7.26 2.78 1.79
C ILE A 91 6.15 3.22 2.74
N LEU A 92 6.50 3.97 3.79
CA LEU A 92 5.53 4.86 4.46
C LEU A 92 5.52 6.22 3.77
N VAL A 93 4.33 6.69 3.41
CA VAL A 93 4.15 7.95 2.69
C VAL A 93 3.55 9.00 3.62
N PHE A 94 4.08 10.21 3.61
CA PHE A 94 3.55 11.37 4.34
C PHE A 94 3.19 12.48 3.38
N GLY A 95 2.03 13.11 3.59
CA GLY A 95 1.55 14.25 2.81
C GLY A 95 0.85 15.29 3.68
N LEU A 96 0.88 16.56 3.29
CA LEU A 96 0.21 17.62 4.05
C LEU A 96 -1.33 17.45 4.04
N SER A 97 -1.89 17.09 2.87
CA SER A 97 -3.32 16.88 2.64
C SER A 97 -3.55 15.60 1.84
N ALA A 98 -4.64 14.88 2.10
CA ALA A 98 -4.94 13.60 1.45
C ALA A 98 -5.09 13.74 -0.08
N LEU A 99 -5.84 14.75 -0.54
CA LEU A 99 -6.23 14.89 -1.94
C LEU A 99 -5.17 15.52 -2.84
N GLU A 100 -4.17 16.22 -2.29
CA GLU A 100 -3.16 16.92 -3.10
C GLU A 100 -1.77 16.31 -2.92
N THR A 101 -1.08 16.69 -1.84
CA THR A 101 0.33 16.30 -1.64
C THR A 101 0.46 14.84 -1.22
N GLY A 102 -0.50 14.30 -0.47
CA GLY A 102 -0.58 12.87 -0.15
C GLY A 102 -0.73 12.02 -1.41
N ARG A 103 -1.70 12.36 -2.27
CA ARG A 103 -1.88 11.70 -3.56
C ARG A 103 -0.65 11.81 -4.48
N ALA A 104 -0.03 12.98 -4.56
CA ALA A 104 1.20 13.16 -5.35
C ALA A 104 2.36 12.30 -4.83
N ALA A 105 2.52 12.21 -3.51
CA ALA A 105 3.55 11.38 -2.88
C ALA A 105 3.27 9.89 -3.08
N GLN A 106 2.01 9.46 -3.02
CA GLN A 106 1.61 8.09 -3.36
C GLN A 106 1.97 7.74 -4.81
N MET A 107 1.61 8.61 -5.77
CA MET A 107 1.95 8.42 -7.19
C MET A 107 3.48 8.36 -7.40
N THR A 108 4.23 9.18 -6.67
CA THR A 108 5.70 9.16 -6.68
C THR A 108 6.25 7.83 -6.16
N ALA A 109 5.74 7.34 -5.02
CA ALA A 109 6.14 6.06 -4.43
C ALA A 109 5.83 4.87 -5.37
N TYR A 110 4.63 4.81 -5.94
CA TYR A 110 4.26 3.76 -6.90
C TYR A 110 5.11 3.81 -8.17
N GLY A 111 5.37 5.01 -8.70
CA GLY A 111 6.20 5.20 -9.89
C GLY A 111 7.68 4.85 -9.66
N ALA A 112 8.16 4.95 -8.41
CA ALA A 112 9.48 4.46 -8.03
C ALA A 112 9.53 2.93 -7.84
N GLY A 113 8.38 2.26 -7.95
CA GLY A 113 8.22 0.82 -7.75
C GLY A 113 8.08 0.39 -6.29
N GLY A 114 7.68 1.31 -5.42
CA GLY A 114 7.45 1.03 -4.00
C GLY A 114 6.06 0.47 -3.70
N VAL A 115 5.99 -0.41 -2.70
CA VAL A 115 4.76 -0.90 -2.08
C VAL A 115 4.44 -0.01 -0.90
N ILE A 116 3.34 0.76 -1.00
CA ILE A 116 2.93 1.66 0.08
C ILE A 116 2.28 0.85 1.20
N LEU A 117 2.88 0.91 2.39
CA LEU A 117 2.34 0.31 3.61
C LEU A 117 1.14 1.11 4.12
N ARG A 118 1.31 2.43 4.22
CA ARG A 118 0.27 3.38 4.59
C ARG A 118 0.66 4.79 4.18
N THR A 119 -0.35 5.64 3.99
CA THR A 119 -0.19 7.08 3.81
C THR A 119 -0.75 7.81 5.02
N PHE A 120 0.03 8.73 5.60
CA PHE A 120 -0.37 9.58 6.72
C PHE A 120 -0.48 11.03 6.26
N THR A 121 -1.58 11.69 6.59
CA THR A 121 -1.77 13.12 6.29
C THR A 121 -2.24 13.89 7.51
N ILE A 122 -2.16 15.22 7.50
CA ILE A 122 -2.59 16.00 8.67
C ILE A 122 -4.11 15.95 8.83
N ASP A 123 -4.81 15.97 7.70
CA ASP A 123 -6.27 15.98 7.59
C ASP A 123 -6.91 14.59 7.69
N ASP A 124 -6.13 13.52 7.84
CA ASP A 124 -6.70 12.22 8.18
C ASP A 124 -7.35 12.30 9.58
N GLN A 125 -8.48 11.62 9.75
CA GLN A 125 -9.29 11.68 10.98
C GLN A 125 -8.72 10.77 12.09
N ILE A 126 -7.48 10.29 11.95
CA ILE A 126 -6.84 9.37 12.90
C ILE A 126 -6.20 10.21 14.01
N PRO A 127 -6.47 9.91 15.30
CA PRO A 127 -5.78 10.57 16.40
C PRO A 127 -4.25 10.44 16.30
N ALA A 128 -3.51 11.49 16.67
CA ALA A 128 -2.04 11.52 16.51
C ALA A 128 -1.33 10.33 17.17
N VAL A 129 -1.86 9.83 18.29
CA VAL A 129 -1.30 8.70 19.02
C VAL A 129 -1.50 7.38 18.28
N ASP A 130 -2.66 7.19 17.67
CA ASP A 130 -2.92 6.02 16.83
C ASP A 130 -2.03 6.05 15.58
N LYS A 131 -1.80 7.22 14.97
CA LYS A 131 -0.82 7.36 13.88
C LYS A 131 0.58 6.93 14.33
N MET A 132 1.05 7.40 15.49
CA MET A 132 2.37 7.03 16.01
C MET A 132 2.50 5.53 16.24
N ARG A 133 1.46 4.90 16.80
CA ARG A 133 1.40 3.44 16.97
C ARG A 133 1.51 2.73 15.61
N LEU A 134 0.67 3.11 14.64
CA LEU A 134 0.67 2.52 13.30
C LEU A 134 2.04 2.68 12.62
N ILE A 135 2.63 3.87 12.64
CA ILE A 135 3.95 4.13 12.04
C ILE A 135 5.00 3.18 12.62
N ARG A 136 4.99 2.98 13.95
CA ARG A 136 5.95 2.11 14.64
C ARG A 136 5.82 0.64 14.24
N GLU A 137 4.60 0.16 14.05
CA GLU A 137 4.33 -1.26 13.82
C GLU A 137 4.43 -1.66 12.34
N LEU A 138 4.42 -0.71 11.40
CA LEU A 138 4.43 -1.02 9.97
C LEU A 138 5.81 -1.38 9.41
N HIS A 139 6.89 -1.11 10.15
CA HIS A 139 8.28 -1.48 9.82
C HIS A 139 8.72 -1.17 8.37
N PRO A 140 8.79 0.12 7.94
CA PRO A 140 9.15 0.48 6.58
C PRO A 140 10.62 0.21 6.23
N ASP A 141 10.86 -0.01 4.92
CA ASP A 141 12.19 0.02 4.33
C ASP A 141 12.63 1.46 3.99
N LEU A 142 11.68 2.32 3.62
CA LEU A 142 11.90 3.73 3.26
C LEU A 142 10.71 4.59 3.67
N ILE A 143 10.98 5.87 3.95
CA ILE A 143 9.94 6.85 4.20
C ILE A 143 9.99 7.93 3.11
N LEU A 144 8.85 8.22 2.47
CA LEU A 144 8.71 9.33 1.53
C LEU A 144 7.82 10.41 2.14
N MET A 145 8.39 11.58 2.40
CA MET A 145 7.67 12.70 3.00
C MET A 145 7.57 13.86 2.01
N ALA A 146 6.34 14.22 1.65
CA ALA A 146 6.02 15.40 0.87
C ALA A 146 5.09 16.34 1.66
N GLY A 147 4.92 17.56 1.18
CA GLY A 147 3.96 18.49 1.75
C GLY A 147 4.26 19.95 1.45
N GLY A 148 3.19 20.73 1.26
CA GLY A 148 3.26 22.15 0.92
C GLY A 148 3.74 22.41 -0.52
N VAL A 149 3.21 23.47 -1.13
CA VAL A 149 3.81 24.10 -2.30
C VAL A 149 4.97 25.00 -1.86
N ASP A 150 5.87 25.35 -2.76
CA ASP A 150 6.97 26.27 -2.45
C ASP A 150 6.44 27.67 -2.14
N GLY A 151 6.97 28.31 -1.08
CA GLY A 151 6.41 29.54 -0.51
C GLY A 151 5.07 29.34 0.23
N GLY A 152 4.63 28.10 0.40
CA GLY A 152 3.37 27.72 1.06
C GLY A 152 3.49 27.49 2.58
N ALA A 153 2.55 26.70 3.12
CA ALA A 153 2.50 26.42 4.56
C ALA A 153 3.63 25.49 5.04
N ILE A 154 4.39 25.94 6.04
CA ILE A 154 5.54 25.19 6.63
C ILE A 154 5.11 24.41 7.88
N SER A 155 4.26 24.99 8.73
CA SER A 155 3.92 24.44 10.05
C SER A 155 3.35 23.02 9.99
N GLY A 156 2.51 22.73 8.99
CA GLY A 156 1.95 21.40 8.80
C GLY A 156 3.04 20.37 8.45
N VAL A 157 3.94 20.71 7.54
CA VAL A 157 5.04 19.80 7.13
C VAL A 157 5.91 19.45 8.32
N VAL A 158 6.26 20.43 9.16
CA VAL A 158 7.06 20.17 10.36
C VAL A 158 6.29 19.35 11.39
N ARG A 159 4.96 19.53 11.50
CA ARG A 159 4.14 18.68 12.36
C ARG A 159 4.16 17.21 11.94
N LEU A 160 4.21 16.90 10.65
CA LEU A 160 4.38 15.52 10.16
C LEU A 160 5.75 14.97 10.53
N ALA A 161 6.81 15.77 10.38
CA ALA A 161 8.17 15.40 10.78
C ALA A 161 8.26 15.10 12.29
N GLU A 162 7.63 15.90 13.15
CA GLU A 162 7.55 15.62 14.59
C GLU A 162 6.87 14.30 14.89
N LEU A 163 5.70 14.09 14.27
CA LEU A 163 4.92 12.89 14.52
C LEU A 163 5.74 11.64 14.18
N LEU A 164 6.45 11.68 13.05
CA LEU A 164 7.34 10.61 12.64
C LEU A 164 8.54 10.44 13.58
N SER A 165 9.19 11.52 14.00
CA SER A 165 10.32 11.49 14.94
C SER A 165 9.92 10.86 16.29
N LEU A 166 8.73 11.21 16.80
CA LEU A 166 8.19 10.68 18.04
C LEU A 166 7.70 9.22 17.91
N ALA A 167 7.18 8.86 16.73
CA ALA A 167 6.73 7.51 16.46
C ALA A 167 7.90 6.50 16.56
N ASP A 168 9.11 6.90 16.16
CA ASP A 168 10.33 6.10 16.29
C ASP A 168 10.16 4.70 15.66
N PRO A 169 9.88 4.61 14.34
CA PRO A 169 9.69 3.34 13.66
C PRO A 169 11.00 2.56 13.52
N GLU A 170 10.88 1.24 13.49
CA GLU A 170 12.03 0.32 13.33
C GLU A 170 12.05 -0.29 11.91
N PRO A 171 13.23 -0.48 11.29
CA PRO A 171 13.35 -1.11 9.98
C PRO A 171 13.02 -2.60 10.01
N LYS A 172 12.68 -3.16 8.85
CA LYS A 172 12.23 -4.54 8.67
C LYS A 172 13.24 -5.64 9.05
N PHE A 173 14.52 -5.48 8.70
CA PHE A 173 15.53 -6.55 8.84
C PHE A 173 16.60 -6.27 9.91
N ARG A 174 17.15 -5.05 9.97
CA ARG A 174 18.29 -4.71 10.84
C ARG A 174 17.92 -3.63 11.84
N LEU A 175 17.62 -4.04 13.07
CA LEU A 175 17.18 -3.18 14.19
C LEU A 175 18.16 -2.06 14.60
N SER A 176 19.37 -2.00 14.04
CA SER A 176 20.43 -1.04 14.42
C SER A 176 20.74 0.02 13.36
N GLU A 177 20.04 0.05 12.23
CA GLU A 177 20.30 1.01 11.14
C GLU A 177 19.19 2.06 11.01
N ARG A 178 19.57 3.29 10.62
CA ARG A 178 18.61 4.38 10.38
C ARG A 178 17.82 4.12 9.09
N ILE A 179 16.52 4.39 9.12
CA ILE A 179 15.65 4.23 7.95
C ILE A 179 15.93 5.38 6.97
N PRO A 180 16.16 5.10 5.67
CA PRO A 180 16.24 6.13 4.64
C PRO A 180 14.94 6.94 4.54
N LEU A 181 15.05 8.26 4.53
CA LEU A 181 13.92 9.17 4.41
C LEU A 181 14.13 10.16 3.28
N VAL A 182 13.25 10.17 2.28
CA VAL A 182 13.26 11.14 1.20
C VAL A 182 12.27 12.25 1.51
N PHE A 183 12.77 13.46 1.74
CA PHE A 183 11.97 14.67 1.85
C PHE A 183 11.91 15.40 0.50
N CYS A 184 10.68 15.54 -0.02
CA CYS A 184 10.40 16.08 -1.35
C CYS A 184 9.24 17.09 -1.32
N GLY A 185 9.14 17.87 -0.23
CA GLY A 185 8.14 18.92 -0.03
C GLY A 185 8.71 20.34 -0.11
N ASN A 186 7.96 21.30 0.43
CA ASN A 186 8.25 22.73 0.43
C ASN A 186 9.72 23.05 0.77
N VAL A 187 10.38 23.79 -0.13
CA VAL A 187 11.79 24.21 0.02
C VAL A 187 12.08 24.93 1.33
N ASP A 188 11.15 25.76 1.81
CA ASP A 188 11.31 26.56 3.04
C ASP A 188 11.21 25.71 4.31
N ALA A 189 10.65 24.50 4.22
CA ALA A 189 10.54 23.56 5.34
C ALA A 189 11.79 22.68 5.53
N ARG A 190 12.69 22.61 4.54
CA ARG A 190 13.85 21.70 4.50
C ARG A 190 14.73 21.80 5.75
N GLY A 191 15.06 23.01 6.19
CA GLY A 191 15.89 23.24 7.37
C GLY A 191 15.26 22.70 8.66
N PHE A 192 13.95 22.85 8.81
CA PHE A 192 13.20 22.32 9.97
C PHE A 192 13.13 20.81 9.96
N VAL A 193 12.79 20.22 8.81
CA VAL A 193 12.71 18.76 8.64
C VAL A 193 14.07 18.12 8.94
N THR A 194 15.15 18.73 8.46
CA THR A 194 16.53 18.29 8.75
C THR A 194 16.80 18.25 10.25
N ARG A 195 16.55 19.36 10.96
CA ARG A 195 16.75 19.42 12.42
C ARG A 195 15.94 18.38 13.21
N VAL A 196 14.74 18.04 12.75
CA VAL A 196 13.84 17.12 13.46
C VAL A 196 14.17 15.65 13.16
N LEU A 197 14.59 15.33 11.93
CA LEU A 197 14.68 13.95 11.45
C LEU A 197 16.10 13.41 11.29
N GLU A 198 17.12 14.24 11.08
CA GLU A 198 18.49 13.78 10.76
C GLU A 198 19.15 12.96 11.88
N GLY A 199 18.74 13.18 13.14
CA GLY A 199 19.19 12.37 14.28
C GLY A 199 18.68 10.93 14.25
N ASN A 200 17.49 10.70 13.72
CA ASN A 200 16.80 9.40 13.77
C ASN A 200 16.79 8.68 12.41
N PHE A 201 16.92 9.43 11.30
CA PHE A 201 16.76 8.94 9.94
C PHE A 201 17.96 9.30 9.06
N GLU A 202 18.13 8.53 7.99
CA GLU A 202 19.09 8.86 6.93
C GLU A 202 18.39 9.77 5.92
N LEU A 203 18.51 11.08 6.11
CA LEU A 203 17.70 12.07 5.39
C LEU A 203 18.29 12.43 4.03
N TYR A 204 17.47 12.32 2.99
CA TYR A 204 17.75 12.72 1.61
C TYR A 204 16.74 13.78 1.17
N ILE A 205 17.21 14.91 0.64
CA ILE A 205 16.35 16.00 0.17
C ILE A 205 16.33 16.02 -1.36
N THR A 206 15.15 16.11 -1.95
CA THR A 206 14.96 16.30 -3.40
C THR A 206 14.09 17.52 -3.69
N ASP A 207 13.92 17.84 -4.98
CA ASP A 207 12.97 18.85 -5.43
C ASP A 207 11.54 18.54 -4.98
N ASN A 208 10.74 19.60 -4.81
CA ASN A 208 9.36 19.48 -4.38
C ASN A 208 8.54 18.75 -5.47
N ILE A 209 7.86 17.67 -5.11
CA ILE A 209 7.01 16.93 -6.07
C ILE A 209 5.81 17.75 -6.54
N ARG A 210 5.44 18.81 -5.82
CA ARG A 210 4.37 19.74 -6.15
C ARG A 210 4.80 21.18 -5.84
N PRO A 211 5.65 21.79 -6.69
CA PRO A 211 6.17 23.14 -6.45
C PRO A 211 5.07 24.21 -6.40
N SER A 212 4.01 24.03 -7.18
CA SER A 212 2.84 24.92 -7.26
C SER A 212 1.52 24.14 -7.27
N MET A 213 0.39 24.84 -7.21
CA MET A 213 -0.94 24.21 -7.23
C MET A 213 -1.27 23.45 -8.53
N THR A 214 -0.53 23.73 -9.61
CA THR A 214 -0.80 23.15 -10.94
C THR A 214 0.30 22.21 -11.43
N GLU A 215 1.48 22.25 -10.83
CA GLU A 215 2.66 21.54 -11.30
C GLU A 215 2.93 20.28 -10.48
N LEU A 216 3.41 19.22 -11.16
CA LEU A 216 3.84 17.96 -10.56
C LEU A 216 5.23 17.61 -11.10
N ALA A 217 6.23 17.52 -10.21
CA ALA A 217 7.63 17.28 -10.54
C ALA A 217 8.14 16.01 -9.83
N THR A 218 7.57 14.85 -10.16
CA THR A 218 7.80 13.61 -9.40
C THR A 218 9.14 12.90 -9.67
N GLU A 219 9.80 13.19 -10.79
CA GLU A 219 10.96 12.39 -11.24
C GLU A 219 12.22 12.45 -10.37
N PRO A 220 12.62 13.61 -9.80
CA PRO A 220 13.76 13.66 -8.89
C PRO A 220 13.56 12.76 -7.66
N ALA A 221 12.36 12.78 -7.08
CA ALA A 221 12.01 11.94 -5.94
C ALA A 221 11.94 10.46 -6.32
N LYS A 222 11.31 10.10 -7.45
CA LYS A 222 11.27 8.71 -7.95
C LYS A 222 12.66 8.12 -8.13
N ARG A 223 13.57 8.87 -8.78
CA ARG A 223 14.95 8.42 -9.01
C ARG A 223 15.69 8.19 -7.69
N LYS A 224 15.57 9.11 -6.73
CA LYS A 224 16.21 8.95 -5.42
C LYS A 224 15.64 7.77 -4.63
N VAL A 225 14.32 7.57 -4.64
CA VAL A 225 13.69 6.39 -4.01
C VAL A 225 14.20 5.09 -4.64
N HIS A 226 14.31 5.05 -5.98
CA HIS A 226 14.85 3.89 -6.70
C HIS A 226 16.33 3.63 -6.37
N GLU A 227 17.16 4.67 -6.34
CA GLU A 227 18.57 4.60 -5.93
C GLU A 227 18.72 4.05 -4.50
N LEU A 228 17.96 4.58 -3.55
CA LEU A 228 18.01 4.13 -2.16
C LEU A 228 17.50 2.69 -1.99
N PHE A 229 16.56 2.25 -2.82
CA PHE A 229 16.16 0.84 -2.82
C PHE A 229 17.33 -0.08 -3.20
N MET A 230 18.08 0.31 -4.23
CA MET A 230 19.26 -0.43 -4.68
C MET A 230 20.35 -0.48 -3.62
N GLU A 231 20.71 0.67 -3.07
CA GLU A 231 21.82 0.81 -2.12
C GLU A 231 21.48 0.26 -0.73
N ASN A 232 20.25 0.46 -0.26
CA ASN A 232 19.91 0.23 1.14
C ASN A 232 18.94 -0.93 1.38
N VAL A 233 18.19 -1.42 0.40
CA VAL A 233 17.20 -2.49 0.67
C VAL A 233 17.67 -3.82 0.11
N MET A 234 18.12 -3.84 -1.14
CA MET A 234 18.64 -5.07 -1.76
C MET A 234 19.94 -5.55 -1.10
N GLU A 235 20.87 -4.64 -0.76
CA GLU A 235 22.13 -5.04 -0.11
C GLU A 235 21.94 -5.57 1.33
N ARG A 236 20.80 -5.24 1.97
CA ARG A 236 20.50 -5.65 3.35
C ARG A 236 19.76 -6.98 3.43
N ALA A 237 19.29 -7.53 2.31
CA ALA A 237 18.60 -8.80 2.28
C ALA A 237 19.54 -9.96 2.69
N PRO A 238 19.06 -10.93 3.49
CA PRO A 238 19.94 -11.99 4.01
C PRO A 238 20.59 -12.84 2.92
N GLY A 239 21.91 -13.02 2.99
CA GLY A 239 22.72 -13.81 2.02
C GLY A 239 23.23 -13.04 0.80
N TYR A 240 22.74 -11.82 0.52
CA TYR A 240 23.08 -11.08 -0.70
C TYR A 240 24.54 -10.60 -0.78
N ALA A 241 25.09 -10.09 0.33
CA ALA A 241 26.45 -9.55 0.35
C ALA A 241 27.49 -10.59 -0.09
N GLU A 242 27.25 -11.86 0.22
CA GLU A 242 28.08 -12.98 -0.23
C GLU A 242 27.76 -13.40 -1.67
N LEU A 243 26.47 -13.41 -2.06
CA LEU A 243 26.05 -13.72 -3.43
C LEU A 243 26.66 -12.76 -4.47
N LYS A 244 26.83 -11.48 -4.09
CA LYS A 244 27.51 -10.45 -4.91
C LYS A 244 28.95 -10.86 -5.29
N ASN A 245 29.61 -11.70 -4.50
CA ASN A 245 30.96 -12.20 -4.79
C ASN A 245 30.97 -13.41 -5.74
N TRP A 246 29.81 -14.00 -6.06
CA TRP A 246 29.71 -15.18 -6.95
C TRP A 246 29.39 -14.79 -8.39
N VAL A 247 28.78 -13.62 -8.59
CA VAL A 247 28.27 -13.19 -9.89
C VAL A 247 29.36 -12.54 -10.74
N ALA A 248 29.27 -12.75 -12.05
CA ALA A 248 30.20 -12.19 -13.05
C ALA A 248 29.88 -10.72 -13.42
N ALA A 249 28.74 -10.21 -12.99
CA ALA A 249 28.28 -8.82 -13.16
C ALA A 249 27.41 -8.43 -11.96
N ASP A 250 27.17 -7.13 -11.76
CA ASP A 250 26.32 -6.64 -10.67
C ASP A 250 24.93 -7.30 -10.69
N ILE A 251 24.43 -7.62 -9.50
CA ILE A 251 23.08 -8.13 -9.32
C ILE A 251 22.09 -7.06 -9.78
N MET A 252 21.21 -7.43 -10.72
CA MET A 252 20.21 -6.53 -11.24
C MET A 252 18.85 -6.77 -10.55
N PRO A 253 18.04 -5.74 -10.29
CA PRO A 253 16.66 -5.96 -9.87
C PRO A 253 15.88 -6.77 -10.90
N THR A 254 15.05 -7.71 -10.46
CA THR A 254 14.16 -8.47 -11.35
C THR A 254 13.41 -7.55 -12.34
N PRO A 255 12.76 -6.44 -11.90
CA PRO A 255 12.04 -5.57 -12.82
C PRO A 255 12.95 -4.80 -13.79
N ALA A 256 14.18 -4.47 -13.38
CA ALA A 256 15.16 -3.82 -14.25
C ALA A 256 15.67 -4.78 -15.33
N GLY A 257 15.71 -6.09 -15.04
CA GLY A 257 15.97 -7.13 -16.04
C GLY A 257 14.86 -7.15 -17.10
N VAL A 258 13.61 -7.24 -16.67
CA VAL A 258 12.43 -7.21 -17.57
C VAL A 258 12.43 -5.94 -18.43
N GLU A 259 12.64 -4.78 -17.82
CA GLU A 259 12.79 -3.50 -18.52
C GLU A 259 13.84 -3.55 -19.63
N ASN A 260 15.03 -4.06 -19.30
CA ASN A 260 16.15 -4.05 -20.22
C ASN A 260 15.87 -4.89 -21.47
N ILE A 261 15.32 -6.10 -21.30
CA ILE A 261 15.02 -6.97 -22.46
C ILE A 261 13.83 -6.45 -23.28
N LEU A 262 12.79 -5.90 -22.64
CA LEU A 262 11.63 -5.33 -23.34
C LEU A 262 11.98 -4.09 -24.16
N ARG A 263 12.82 -3.21 -23.61
CA ARG A 263 13.29 -2.03 -24.34
C ARG A 263 14.04 -2.44 -25.61
N LEU A 264 14.97 -3.38 -25.49
CA LEU A 264 15.73 -3.91 -26.62
C LEU A 264 14.81 -4.57 -27.67
N TYR A 265 13.82 -5.33 -27.21
CA TYR A 265 12.87 -6.02 -28.09
C TYR A 265 11.96 -5.03 -28.86
N GLY A 266 11.43 -4.02 -28.16
CA GLY A 266 10.58 -2.99 -28.76
C GLY A 266 11.31 -2.10 -29.76
N GLU A 267 12.55 -1.70 -29.44
CA GLU A 267 13.42 -0.97 -30.39
C GLU A 267 13.69 -1.79 -31.66
N LYS A 268 13.98 -3.09 -31.51
CA LYS A 268 14.26 -3.99 -32.64
C LYS A 268 13.05 -4.17 -33.56
N LEU A 269 11.83 -4.24 -33.00
CA LEU A 269 10.60 -4.44 -33.75
C LEU A 269 9.99 -3.13 -34.29
N SER A 270 10.38 -1.97 -33.74
CA SER A 270 9.72 -0.69 -34.02
C SER A 270 8.21 -0.76 -33.78
N GLN A 271 7.81 -1.43 -32.70
CA GLN A 271 6.42 -1.68 -32.30
C GLN A 271 6.14 -1.07 -30.94
N ASN A 272 4.88 -0.66 -30.72
CA ASN A 272 4.41 -0.25 -29.41
C ASN A 272 4.04 -1.50 -28.59
N ILE A 273 4.76 -1.72 -27.50
CA ILE A 273 4.65 -2.94 -26.68
C ILE A 273 4.16 -2.59 -25.28
N LEU A 274 3.23 -3.39 -24.79
CA LEU A 274 2.77 -3.41 -23.40
C LEU A 274 3.09 -4.79 -22.81
N MET A 275 3.57 -4.85 -21.57
CA MET A 275 3.73 -6.11 -20.84
C MET A 275 3.12 -5.96 -19.45
N VAL A 276 2.44 -7.03 -19.00
CA VAL A 276 2.04 -7.19 -17.61
C VAL A 276 2.79 -8.35 -16.99
N ASP A 277 3.32 -8.13 -15.79
CA ASP A 277 3.82 -9.18 -14.92
C ASP A 277 2.96 -9.24 -13.66
N MET A 278 2.10 -10.25 -13.56
CA MET A 278 1.20 -10.42 -12.42
C MET A 278 1.81 -11.38 -11.39
N GLY A 279 2.39 -10.79 -10.34
CA GLY A 279 3.02 -11.51 -9.24
C GLY A 279 2.05 -11.87 -8.10
N GLY A 280 2.63 -12.41 -7.02
CA GLY A 280 1.87 -12.81 -5.82
C GLY A 280 1.37 -11.64 -4.97
N ALA A 281 2.04 -10.49 -5.01
CA ALA A 281 1.70 -9.32 -4.18
C ALA A 281 1.56 -8.01 -4.97
N THR A 282 2.12 -7.95 -6.17
CA THR A 282 2.18 -6.76 -7.01
C THR A 282 2.01 -7.15 -8.48
N THR A 283 1.47 -6.23 -9.26
CA THR A 283 1.38 -6.34 -10.71
C THR A 283 2.20 -5.21 -11.32
N ASP A 284 3.17 -5.56 -12.15
CA ASP A 284 4.00 -4.64 -12.90
C ASP A 284 3.43 -4.42 -14.30
N ILE A 285 3.27 -3.16 -14.72
CA ILE A 285 2.94 -2.80 -16.10
C ILE A 285 4.13 -2.07 -16.71
N PHE A 286 4.59 -2.57 -17.85
CA PHE A 286 5.67 -2.00 -18.64
C PHE A 286 5.13 -1.55 -20.00
N SER A 287 5.40 -0.31 -20.40
CA SER A 287 5.00 0.19 -21.71
C SER A 287 6.18 0.81 -22.45
N ASN A 288 6.40 0.39 -23.69
CA ASN A 288 7.27 1.06 -24.67
C ASN A 288 6.39 1.56 -25.82
N ILE A 289 6.01 2.84 -25.77
CA ILE A 289 5.05 3.44 -26.72
C ILE A 289 5.66 4.72 -27.28
N GLY A 290 5.76 4.83 -28.61
CA GLY A 290 6.35 6.00 -29.28
C GLY A 290 7.81 6.25 -28.90
N GLY A 291 8.53 5.19 -28.50
CA GLY A 291 9.90 5.23 -27.98
C GLY A 291 10.03 5.74 -26.54
N ALA A 292 8.91 6.03 -25.86
CA ALA A 292 8.90 6.36 -24.44
C ALA A 292 8.64 5.10 -23.61
N TYR A 293 9.51 4.87 -22.62
CA TYR A 293 9.41 3.74 -21.71
C TYR A 293 8.88 4.19 -20.34
N HIS A 294 7.91 3.45 -19.82
CA HIS A 294 7.36 3.64 -18.48
C HIS A 294 7.15 2.30 -17.79
N ARG A 295 7.33 2.30 -16.46
CA ARG A 295 6.99 1.20 -15.56
C ARG A 295 6.03 1.72 -14.50
N THR A 296 5.04 0.93 -14.13
CA THR A 296 4.19 1.18 -12.96
C THR A 296 4.02 -0.10 -12.15
N VAL A 297 4.22 0.02 -10.83
CA VAL A 297 3.90 -1.05 -9.88
C VAL A 297 2.53 -0.79 -9.29
N ALA A 298 1.56 -1.61 -9.66
CA ALA A 298 0.28 -1.69 -8.97
C ALA A 298 0.47 -2.47 -7.66
N ALA A 299 0.78 -1.74 -6.59
CA ALA A 299 0.96 -2.33 -5.27
C ALA A 299 -0.36 -2.89 -4.75
N ASN A 300 -0.28 -3.96 -3.96
CA ASN A 300 -1.45 -4.63 -3.38
C ASN A 300 -2.45 -5.16 -4.44
N ILE A 301 -2.00 -5.32 -5.69
CA ILE A 301 -2.72 -6.03 -6.75
C ILE A 301 -1.86 -7.23 -7.09
N GLY A 302 -2.28 -8.44 -6.71
CA GLY A 302 -1.49 -9.65 -6.92
C GLY A 302 -2.29 -10.90 -6.58
N MET A 303 -1.83 -12.06 -7.02
CA MET A 303 -2.61 -13.31 -6.98
C MET A 303 -2.43 -14.16 -5.72
N SER A 304 -1.67 -13.69 -4.74
CA SER A 304 -1.41 -14.42 -3.50
C SER A 304 -1.66 -13.54 -2.28
N TYR A 305 -0.64 -12.84 -1.79
CA TYR A 305 -0.74 -11.96 -0.61
C TYR A 305 -1.79 -10.85 -0.75
N SER A 306 -2.14 -10.47 -1.97
CA SER A 306 -2.97 -9.29 -2.26
C SER A 306 -4.25 -9.60 -3.04
N VAL A 307 -4.60 -10.88 -3.20
CA VAL A 307 -5.78 -11.27 -3.99
C VAL A 307 -7.08 -10.78 -3.35
N SER A 308 -7.16 -10.73 -2.01
CA SER A 308 -8.30 -10.14 -1.31
C SER A 308 -8.39 -8.63 -1.49
N ASN A 309 -7.26 -7.93 -1.69
CA ASN A 309 -7.29 -6.51 -2.01
C ASN A 309 -7.81 -6.25 -3.43
N VAL A 310 -7.57 -7.15 -4.39
CA VAL A 310 -8.24 -7.09 -5.70
C VAL A 310 -9.75 -7.18 -5.53
N LEU A 311 -10.25 -8.14 -4.73
CA LEU A 311 -11.67 -8.24 -4.39
C LEU A 311 -12.21 -6.98 -3.71
N ALA A 312 -11.47 -6.41 -2.76
CA ALA A 312 -11.86 -5.20 -2.03
C ALA A 312 -12.02 -3.98 -2.96
N GLU A 313 -11.11 -3.81 -3.92
CA GLU A 313 -11.10 -2.67 -4.85
C GLU A 313 -12.15 -2.80 -5.96
N VAL A 314 -12.34 -4.00 -6.54
CA VAL A 314 -13.24 -4.19 -7.68
C VAL A 314 -14.66 -4.62 -7.29
N GLY A 315 -14.82 -5.19 -6.10
CA GLY A 315 -16.06 -5.79 -5.62
C GLY A 315 -16.35 -7.17 -6.20
N ILE A 316 -17.07 -7.98 -5.43
CA ILE A 316 -17.40 -9.37 -5.79
C ILE A 316 -18.12 -9.50 -7.13
N GLU A 317 -19.00 -8.54 -7.46
CA GLU A 317 -19.79 -8.59 -8.69
C GLU A 317 -18.94 -8.57 -9.95
N ARG A 318 -17.79 -7.89 -9.95
CA ARG A 318 -16.91 -7.81 -11.13
C ARG A 318 -16.17 -9.13 -11.35
N ILE A 319 -15.70 -9.77 -10.28
CA ILE A 319 -15.06 -11.08 -10.35
C ILE A 319 -16.08 -12.14 -10.78
N MET A 320 -17.26 -12.16 -10.17
CA MET A 320 -18.32 -13.13 -10.46
C MET A 320 -18.77 -13.12 -11.91
N ARG A 321 -18.74 -11.96 -12.60
CA ARG A 321 -19.13 -11.84 -14.01
C ARG A 321 -18.27 -12.70 -14.96
N HIS A 322 -17.02 -12.97 -14.58
CA HIS A 322 -16.08 -13.77 -15.35
C HIS A 322 -16.17 -15.27 -15.04
N LEU A 323 -16.93 -15.65 -14.02
CA LEU A 323 -17.07 -17.04 -13.61
C LEU A 323 -18.25 -17.71 -14.33
N PRO A 324 -18.11 -18.99 -14.72
CA PRO A 324 -19.24 -19.75 -15.23
C PRO A 324 -20.30 -19.97 -14.13
N GLY A 325 -21.50 -20.37 -14.52
CA GLY A 325 -22.56 -20.70 -13.56
C GLY A 325 -22.12 -21.82 -12.59
N GLY A 326 -22.51 -21.69 -11.32
CA GLY A 326 -22.23 -22.70 -10.27
C GLY A 326 -21.33 -22.20 -9.13
N PHE A 327 -20.63 -21.09 -9.30
CA PHE A 327 -19.95 -20.40 -8.21
C PHE A 327 -20.93 -19.57 -7.40
N THR A 328 -20.80 -19.59 -6.07
CA THR A 328 -21.49 -18.68 -5.16
C THR A 328 -20.52 -17.60 -4.66
N GLU A 329 -21.06 -16.44 -4.27
CA GLU A 329 -20.23 -15.37 -3.68
C GLU A 329 -19.47 -15.87 -2.45
N THR A 330 -20.10 -16.69 -1.61
CA THR A 330 -19.49 -17.26 -0.40
C THR A 330 -18.25 -18.08 -0.74
N GLU A 331 -18.34 -18.99 -1.71
CA GLU A 331 -17.23 -19.83 -2.14
C GLU A 331 -16.06 -19.00 -2.69
N VAL A 332 -16.38 -17.99 -3.51
CA VAL A 332 -15.36 -17.11 -4.09
C VAL A 332 -14.65 -16.30 -3.02
N ARG A 333 -15.40 -15.72 -2.09
CA ARG A 333 -14.87 -14.92 -0.98
C ARG A 333 -14.01 -15.75 -0.04
N ASP A 334 -14.45 -16.96 0.30
CA ASP A 334 -13.71 -17.88 1.16
C ASP A 334 -12.40 -18.32 0.50
N TYR A 335 -12.44 -18.68 -0.77
CA TYR A 335 -11.25 -19.08 -1.51
C TYR A 335 -10.22 -17.96 -1.61
N ILE A 336 -10.64 -16.75 -2.02
CA ILE A 336 -9.76 -15.58 -2.14
C ILE A 336 -9.10 -15.29 -0.79
N SER A 337 -9.88 -15.29 0.30
CA SER A 337 -9.37 -15.01 1.63
C SER A 337 -8.47 -16.14 2.15
N GLY A 338 -8.82 -17.39 1.88
CA GLY A 338 -8.00 -18.56 2.18
C GLY A 338 -6.67 -18.53 1.43
N LYS A 339 -6.67 -18.18 0.14
CA LYS A 339 -5.47 -18.04 -0.68
C LYS A 339 -4.56 -16.94 -0.16
N MET A 340 -5.10 -15.80 0.26
CA MET A 340 -4.33 -14.74 0.90
C MET A 340 -3.66 -15.21 2.21
N LEU A 341 -4.35 -16.01 3.01
CA LEU A 341 -3.79 -16.59 4.25
C LEU A 341 -2.73 -17.69 3.99
N ASN A 342 -2.76 -18.28 2.78
CA ASN A 342 -1.89 -19.37 2.33
C ASN A 342 -1.22 -19.00 0.99
N PRO A 343 -0.36 -17.96 0.98
CA PRO A 343 0.11 -17.35 -0.26
C PRO A 343 1.00 -18.27 -1.12
N THR A 344 1.57 -19.33 -0.55
CA THR A 344 2.38 -20.34 -1.26
C THR A 344 1.56 -21.48 -1.85
N TYR A 345 0.26 -21.56 -1.58
CA TYR A 345 -0.62 -22.56 -2.18
C TYR A 345 -0.77 -22.32 -3.68
N VAL A 346 -0.65 -23.37 -4.49
CA VAL A 346 -0.88 -23.33 -5.95
C VAL A 346 -2.21 -24.04 -6.24
N PRO A 347 -3.09 -23.48 -7.10
CA PRO A 347 -4.37 -24.11 -7.44
C PRO A 347 -4.22 -25.55 -7.93
N GLY A 348 -4.80 -26.50 -7.21
CA GLY A 348 -4.82 -27.91 -7.60
C GLY A 348 -6.02 -28.23 -8.51
N GLN A 349 -7.13 -27.54 -8.34
CA GLN A 349 -8.39 -27.85 -9.02
C GLN A 349 -8.72 -26.88 -10.16
N ALA A 350 -9.51 -27.33 -11.14
CA ALA A 350 -9.90 -26.50 -12.28
C ALA A 350 -10.75 -25.30 -11.85
N CYS A 351 -11.69 -25.46 -10.91
CA CYS A 351 -12.49 -24.37 -10.38
C CYS A 351 -11.65 -23.30 -9.66
N GLU A 352 -10.62 -23.71 -8.93
CA GLU A 352 -9.66 -22.80 -8.29
C GLU A 352 -8.88 -21.99 -9.34
N ARG A 353 -8.38 -22.65 -10.40
CA ARG A 353 -7.69 -21.97 -11.51
C ARG A 353 -8.57 -20.93 -12.20
N VAL A 354 -9.81 -21.31 -12.55
CA VAL A 354 -10.77 -20.40 -13.20
C VAL A 354 -11.07 -19.19 -12.32
N LEU A 355 -11.19 -19.39 -11.01
CA LEU A 355 -11.39 -18.31 -10.05
C LEU A 355 -10.18 -17.37 -10.00
N GLU A 356 -8.97 -17.92 -9.88
CA GLU A 356 -7.75 -17.10 -9.92
C GLU A 356 -7.62 -16.34 -11.25
N GLN A 357 -7.97 -16.93 -12.38
CA GLN A 357 -7.96 -16.26 -13.69
C GLN A 357 -9.00 -15.12 -13.77
N ALA A 358 -10.20 -15.32 -13.21
CA ALA A 358 -11.22 -14.27 -13.10
C ALA A 358 -10.76 -13.08 -12.23
N ALA A 359 -10.11 -13.36 -11.10
CA ALA A 359 -9.50 -12.32 -10.26
C ALA A 359 -8.29 -11.65 -10.96
N ALA A 360 -7.50 -12.41 -11.73
CA ALA A 360 -6.38 -11.89 -12.50
C ALA A 360 -6.83 -10.88 -13.57
N ILE A 361 -7.94 -11.14 -14.27
CA ILE A 361 -8.53 -10.20 -15.23
C ILE A 361 -8.79 -8.83 -14.61
N GLU A 362 -9.46 -8.83 -13.45
CA GLU A 362 -9.81 -7.59 -12.75
C GLU A 362 -8.55 -6.91 -12.15
N GLY A 363 -7.57 -7.69 -11.68
CA GLY A 363 -6.28 -7.17 -11.25
C GLY A 363 -5.47 -6.52 -12.38
N ILE A 364 -5.41 -7.14 -13.55
CA ILE A 364 -4.78 -6.57 -14.76
C ILE A 364 -5.51 -5.28 -15.15
N ASN A 365 -6.85 -5.28 -15.10
CA ASN A 365 -7.63 -4.09 -15.42
C ASN A 365 -7.30 -2.92 -14.47
N LEU A 366 -7.27 -3.16 -13.16
CA LEU A 366 -6.87 -2.15 -12.18
C LEU A 366 -5.45 -1.63 -12.43
N ALA A 367 -4.48 -2.53 -12.63
CA ALA A 367 -3.10 -2.17 -12.86
C ALA A 367 -2.93 -1.33 -14.14
N TRP A 368 -3.68 -1.65 -15.19
CA TRP A 368 -3.68 -0.90 -16.43
C TRP A 368 -4.28 0.51 -16.29
N GLU A 369 -5.40 0.66 -15.57
CA GLU A 369 -5.97 1.98 -15.27
C GLU A 369 -4.98 2.84 -14.48
N GLN A 370 -4.34 2.28 -13.45
CA GLN A 370 -3.30 2.97 -12.68
C GLN A 370 -2.12 3.40 -13.56
N HIS A 371 -1.63 2.52 -14.44
CA HIS A 371 -0.53 2.85 -15.36
C HIS A 371 -0.88 4.01 -16.29
N LYS A 372 -2.12 4.05 -16.83
CA LYS A 372 -2.57 5.16 -17.67
C LYS A 372 -2.62 6.47 -16.89
N ASP A 373 -3.25 6.45 -15.72
CA ASP A 373 -3.42 7.64 -14.88
C ASP A 373 -2.08 8.23 -14.40
N MET A 374 -1.08 7.38 -14.18
CA MET A 374 0.24 7.79 -13.69
C MET A 374 1.16 8.32 -14.79
N ASN A 375 1.09 7.78 -16.00
CA ASN A 375 2.08 8.06 -17.04
C ASN A 375 1.55 8.92 -18.18
N PHE A 376 0.23 8.98 -18.40
CA PHE A 376 -0.35 9.63 -19.58
C PHE A 376 -1.41 10.66 -19.20
N LYS A 377 -1.28 11.88 -19.74
CA LYS A 377 -2.37 12.86 -19.68
C LYS A 377 -3.41 12.51 -20.72
N VAL A 378 -4.67 12.40 -20.30
CA VAL A 378 -5.79 12.10 -21.20
C VAL A 378 -6.48 13.39 -21.62
N SER A 379 -6.60 13.64 -22.93
CA SER A 379 -7.49 14.66 -23.45
C SER A 379 -8.60 14.00 -24.26
N ARG A 380 -9.85 14.23 -23.86
CA ARG A 380 -10.97 13.97 -24.74
C ARG A 380 -10.94 14.97 -25.88
N ILE A 381 -10.92 14.48 -27.11
CA ILE A 381 -10.93 15.33 -28.30
C ILE A 381 -12.24 16.14 -28.30
N GLY A 382 -12.15 17.43 -27.96
CA GLY A 382 -13.27 18.36 -27.98
C GLY A 382 -13.78 18.61 -29.40
N ARG A 383 -14.99 19.16 -29.54
CA ARG A 383 -15.58 19.51 -30.85
C ARG A 383 -14.71 20.49 -31.65
N LEU A 384 -13.99 21.38 -30.97
CA LEU A 384 -13.09 22.39 -31.56
C LEU A 384 -11.71 21.80 -31.92
N ASP A 385 -11.17 20.87 -31.12
CA ASP A 385 -9.87 20.23 -31.37
C ASP A 385 -9.87 19.33 -32.61
N ARG A 386 -11.04 18.76 -32.97
CA ARG A 386 -11.24 17.98 -34.20
C ARG A 386 -10.86 18.71 -35.49
N ARG A 387 -10.81 20.05 -35.47
CA ARG A 387 -10.40 20.87 -36.63
C ARG A 387 -8.90 21.18 -36.67
N ARG A 388 -8.19 21.02 -35.54
CA ARG A 388 -6.75 21.29 -35.40
C ARG A 388 -5.89 20.02 -35.45
N LEU A 389 -6.48 18.85 -35.24
CA LEU A 389 -5.77 17.56 -35.24
C LEU A 389 -5.35 17.10 -36.65
N ARG A 390 -4.23 16.38 -36.73
CA ARG A 390 -3.71 15.77 -37.97
C ARG A 390 -4.72 14.75 -38.54
N LYS A 391 -4.68 14.50 -39.85
CA LYS A 391 -5.59 13.56 -40.56
C LYS A 391 -5.55 12.13 -40.02
N ASP A 392 -4.50 11.80 -39.28
CA ASP A 392 -4.11 10.44 -38.91
C ASP A 392 -4.74 10.02 -37.57
N VAL A 393 -5.39 10.95 -36.85
CA VAL A 393 -6.01 10.70 -35.54
C VAL A 393 -7.43 10.15 -35.67
N ASN A 394 -7.71 9.07 -34.94
CA ASN A 394 -9.05 8.52 -34.80
C ASN A 394 -9.91 9.39 -33.88
N LYS A 395 -10.98 9.98 -34.42
CA LYS A 395 -11.91 10.87 -33.71
C LYS A 395 -12.78 10.18 -32.65
N PHE A 396 -12.76 8.85 -32.57
CA PHE A 396 -13.56 8.05 -31.65
C PHE A 396 -12.78 7.56 -30.43
N GLU A 397 -11.47 7.72 -30.42
CA GLU A 397 -10.60 7.35 -29.30
C GLU A 397 -10.12 8.57 -28.53
N GLU A 398 -9.70 8.32 -27.30
CA GLU A 398 -9.02 9.30 -26.46
C GLU A 398 -7.56 9.46 -26.92
N LEU A 399 -6.99 10.65 -26.67
CA LEU A 399 -5.59 10.94 -26.90
C LEU A 399 -4.81 10.84 -25.60
N PHE A 400 -3.79 9.99 -25.60
CA PHE A 400 -2.86 9.81 -24.49
C PHE A 400 -1.55 10.53 -24.83
N TYR A 401 -1.22 11.56 -24.05
CA TYR A 401 -0.01 12.35 -24.28
C TYR A 401 1.18 11.72 -23.57
N LEU A 402 2.25 11.47 -24.34
CA LEU A 402 3.58 11.08 -23.83
C LEU A 402 4.35 12.32 -23.36
N ASN A 403 4.18 13.44 -24.07
CA ASN A 403 4.66 14.77 -23.71
C ASN A 403 3.79 15.83 -24.44
N GLU A 404 4.16 17.11 -24.37
CA GLU A 404 3.37 18.20 -24.99
C GLU A 404 3.21 18.05 -26.53
N GLU A 405 4.12 17.34 -27.19
CA GLU A 405 4.15 17.23 -28.66
C GLU A 405 3.79 15.83 -29.20
N ARG A 406 3.94 14.78 -28.39
CA ARG A 406 3.76 13.37 -28.78
C ARG A 406 2.57 12.75 -28.05
N TYR A 407 1.76 12.01 -28.80
CA TYR A 407 0.59 11.30 -28.30
C TYR A 407 0.44 9.95 -29.00
N PHE A 408 -0.40 9.09 -28.42
CA PHE A 408 -0.84 7.83 -29.01
C PHE A 408 -2.32 7.57 -28.70
N GLN A 409 -2.90 6.60 -29.40
CA GLN A 409 -4.24 6.05 -29.17
C GLN A 409 -4.14 4.58 -28.78
N LEU A 410 -5.14 4.02 -28.10
CA LEU A 410 -5.06 2.62 -27.67
C LEU A 410 -4.95 1.65 -28.85
N SER A 411 -5.53 2.00 -30.00
CA SER A 411 -5.38 1.24 -31.25
C SER A 411 -3.95 1.23 -31.82
N ASP A 412 -3.03 2.07 -31.31
CA ASP A 412 -1.62 2.08 -31.70
C ASP A 412 -0.79 1.00 -30.98
N ILE A 413 -1.33 0.32 -29.97
CA ILE A 413 -0.63 -0.77 -29.26
C ILE A 413 -0.61 -2.01 -30.15
N ASP A 414 0.58 -2.46 -30.52
CA ASP A 414 0.79 -3.55 -31.47
C ASP A 414 0.85 -4.93 -30.78
N LEU A 415 1.46 -4.97 -29.60
CA LEU A 415 1.74 -6.21 -28.88
C LEU A 415 1.49 -6.06 -27.38
N ILE A 416 0.74 -6.99 -26.80
CA ILE A 416 0.59 -7.15 -25.35
C ILE A 416 1.21 -8.49 -24.94
N ILE A 417 2.12 -8.45 -23.97
CA ILE A 417 2.82 -9.62 -23.42
C ILE A 417 2.30 -9.88 -22.01
N GLY A 418 1.82 -11.10 -21.75
CA GLY A 418 1.47 -11.57 -20.41
C GLY A 418 2.65 -12.29 -19.75
N ALA A 419 2.83 -12.08 -18.45
CA ALA A 419 3.84 -12.71 -17.62
C ALA A 419 3.36 -12.86 -16.17
N GLY A 420 4.16 -13.52 -15.35
CA GLY A 420 3.80 -13.85 -13.96
C GLY A 420 3.05 -15.18 -13.86
N GLY A 421 2.91 -15.70 -12.64
CA GLY A 421 2.56 -17.10 -12.39
C GLY A 421 1.25 -17.55 -13.06
N VAL A 422 0.19 -16.76 -12.90
CA VAL A 422 -1.16 -17.09 -13.41
C VAL A 422 -1.23 -17.11 -14.95
N LEU A 423 -0.42 -16.29 -15.63
CA LEU A 423 -0.37 -16.21 -17.10
C LEU A 423 0.65 -17.21 -17.68
N SER A 424 1.82 -17.33 -17.06
CA SER A 424 2.97 -18.08 -17.58
C SER A 424 2.81 -19.60 -17.46
N HIS A 425 1.99 -20.05 -16.50
CA HIS A 425 1.71 -21.47 -16.22
C HIS A 425 0.28 -21.88 -16.57
N ALA A 426 -0.45 -21.06 -17.34
CA ALA A 426 -1.77 -21.45 -17.84
C ALA A 426 -1.66 -22.69 -18.74
N ASP A 427 -2.65 -23.59 -18.63
CA ASP A 427 -2.64 -24.88 -19.32
C ASP A 427 -2.90 -24.70 -20.82
N ARG A 428 -3.76 -23.73 -21.18
CA ARG A 428 -4.23 -23.47 -22.55
C ARG A 428 -3.95 -22.04 -22.99
N VAL A 429 -3.70 -21.86 -24.28
CA VAL A 429 -3.45 -20.52 -24.85
C VAL A 429 -4.69 -19.63 -24.77
N GLU A 430 -5.87 -20.22 -24.81
CA GLU A 430 -7.16 -19.53 -24.74
C GLU A 430 -7.43 -18.95 -23.35
N GLU A 431 -6.87 -19.53 -22.29
CA GLU A 431 -6.93 -18.96 -20.93
C GLU A 431 -6.10 -17.68 -20.83
N VAL A 432 -4.91 -17.67 -21.43
CA VAL A 432 -4.06 -16.47 -21.49
C VAL A 432 -4.69 -15.40 -22.39
N LEU A 433 -5.22 -15.80 -23.54
CA LEU A 433 -5.93 -14.91 -24.47
C LEU A 433 -7.13 -14.28 -23.77
N TRP A 434 -7.94 -15.08 -23.06
CA TRP A 434 -9.08 -14.61 -22.27
C TRP A 434 -8.65 -13.56 -21.24
N MET A 435 -7.64 -13.88 -20.41
CA MET A 435 -7.17 -12.97 -19.36
C MET A 435 -6.67 -11.64 -19.91
N LEU A 436 -5.82 -11.67 -20.94
CA LEU A 436 -5.26 -10.45 -21.52
C LEU A 436 -6.31 -9.65 -22.30
N ALA A 437 -7.22 -10.31 -23.02
CA ALA A 437 -8.27 -9.64 -23.78
C ALA A 437 -9.29 -8.94 -22.86
N GLU A 438 -9.72 -9.58 -21.77
CA GLU A 438 -10.65 -8.97 -20.80
C GLU A 438 -9.97 -7.95 -19.88
N GLY A 439 -8.72 -8.20 -19.46
CA GLY A 439 -7.99 -7.31 -18.56
C GLY A 439 -7.63 -5.98 -19.21
N PHE A 440 -7.08 -6.01 -20.42
CA PHE A 440 -6.67 -4.80 -21.15
C PHE A 440 -7.74 -4.21 -22.06
N ARG A 441 -8.63 -5.05 -22.61
CA ARG A 441 -9.61 -4.66 -23.64
C ARG A 441 -8.95 -3.90 -24.80
N PRO A 442 -8.00 -4.53 -25.52
CA PRO A 442 -7.23 -3.88 -26.58
C PRO A 442 -8.12 -3.33 -27.70
N SER A 443 -7.69 -2.27 -28.38
CA SER A 443 -8.39 -1.69 -29.53
C SER A 443 -7.58 -1.90 -30.80
N GLY A 444 -8.23 -1.92 -31.96
CA GLY A 444 -7.53 -2.10 -33.24
C GLY A 444 -7.09 -3.54 -33.49
N ILE A 445 -5.88 -3.73 -34.01
CA ILE A 445 -5.27 -5.04 -34.26
C ILE A 445 -4.12 -5.20 -33.28
N THR A 446 -4.31 -6.02 -32.25
CA THR A 446 -3.31 -6.23 -31.21
C THR A 446 -2.93 -7.69 -31.16
N LYS A 447 -1.63 -7.97 -31.29
CA LYS A 447 -1.08 -9.30 -31.05
C LYS A 447 -0.94 -9.53 -29.55
N LEU A 448 -1.20 -10.75 -29.10
CA LEU A 448 -0.96 -11.20 -27.74
C LEU A 448 0.19 -12.21 -27.72
N ALA A 449 1.02 -12.14 -26.69
CA ALA A 449 2.08 -13.10 -26.42
C ALA A 449 2.18 -13.38 -24.92
N VAL A 450 2.92 -14.43 -24.55
CA VAL A 450 3.22 -14.79 -23.17
C VAL A 450 4.71 -15.07 -22.99
N ASP A 451 5.31 -14.58 -21.91
CA ASP A 451 6.65 -14.97 -21.47
C ASP A 451 6.56 -16.29 -20.69
N ARG A 452 6.80 -17.43 -21.37
CA ARG A 452 6.62 -18.75 -20.75
C ARG A 452 7.66 -18.99 -19.66
N HIS A 453 7.18 -19.38 -18.49
CA HIS A 453 7.97 -19.63 -17.28
C HIS A 453 8.71 -18.41 -16.71
N PHE A 454 8.38 -17.19 -17.17
CA PHE A 454 8.93 -15.93 -16.65
C PHE A 454 10.46 -15.84 -16.73
N LYS A 455 11.00 -15.82 -17.95
CA LYS A 455 12.45 -15.80 -18.20
C LYS A 455 12.98 -14.40 -18.51
N SER A 456 12.12 -13.42 -18.76
CA SER A 456 12.53 -12.05 -19.09
C SER A 456 13.55 -11.42 -18.12
N PRO A 457 13.51 -11.62 -16.79
CA PRO A 457 14.55 -11.08 -15.90
C PRO A 457 15.94 -11.63 -16.23
N HIS A 458 16.04 -12.95 -16.47
CA HIS A 458 17.30 -13.63 -16.79
C HIS A 458 17.91 -13.11 -18.09
N LEU A 459 17.08 -12.91 -19.12
CA LEU A 459 17.55 -12.37 -20.40
C LEU A 459 17.91 -10.89 -20.28
N GLY A 460 17.25 -10.16 -19.39
CA GLY A 460 17.57 -8.79 -19.05
C GLY A 460 18.99 -8.58 -18.51
N VAL A 461 19.40 -9.40 -17.54
CA VAL A 461 20.77 -9.34 -17.00
C VAL A 461 21.79 -9.89 -18.01
N LEU A 462 21.45 -10.93 -18.78
CA LEU A 462 22.30 -11.44 -19.85
C LEU A 462 22.56 -10.37 -20.94
N ALA A 463 21.57 -9.55 -21.26
CA ALA A 463 21.67 -8.51 -22.27
C ALA A 463 22.67 -7.39 -21.92
N LYS A 464 23.07 -7.24 -20.65
CA LYS A 464 24.18 -6.34 -20.26
C LYS A 464 25.53 -6.81 -20.79
N LEU A 465 25.64 -8.10 -21.06
CA LEU A 465 26.88 -8.72 -21.51
C LEU A 465 26.85 -9.00 -23.02
N ASP A 466 25.74 -9.54 -23.53
CA ASP A 466 25.54 -9.73 -24.97
C ASP A 466 24.05 -9.58 -25.33
N ALA A 467 23.70 -8.40 -25.85
CA ALA A 467 22.32 -8.03 -26.18
C ALA A 467 21.75 -8.84 -27.35
N GLU A 468 22.58 -9.25 -28.31
CA GLU A 468 22.12 -10.04 -29.47
C GLU A 468 21.73 -11.45 -29.04
N VAL A 469 22.59 -12.12 -28.27
CA VAL A 469 22.31 -13.46 -27.73
C VAL A 469 21.05 -13.45 -26.85
N ALA A 470 20.92 -12.44 -25.98
CA ALA A 470 19.76 -12.33 -25.11
C ALA A 470 18.45 -12.12 -25.89
N LEU A 471 18.46 -11.28 -26.93
CA LEU A 471 17.31 -11.05 -27.80
C LEU A 471 16.92 -12.28 -28.62
N ASP A 472 17.90 -13.00 -29.15
CA ASP A 472 17.67 -14.23 -29.92
C ASP A 472 17.04 -15.31 -29.05
N LEU A 473 17.53 -15.51 -27.82
CA LEU A 473 16.95 -16.43 -26.85
C LEU A 473 15.54 -15.99 -26.42
N PHE A 474 15.37 -14.70 -26.12
CA PHE A 474 14.08 -14.16 -25.69
C PHE A 474 13.00 -14.36 -26.76
N LYS A 475 13.31 -14.04 -28.01
CA LYS A 475 12.38 -14.20 -29.14
C LYS A 475 12.15 -15.66 -29.53
N GLY A 476 13.22 -16.47 -29.52
CA GLY A 476 13.17 -17.83 -30.04
C GLY A 476 12.66 -18.86 -29.05
N GLU A 477 12.90 -18.67 -27.76
CA GLU A 477 12.71 -19.72 -26.74
C GLU A 477 11.95 -19.24 -25.47
N CYS A 478 11.71 -17.93 -25.28
CA CYS A 478 10.92 -17.42 -24.13
C CYS A 478 9.51 -16.94 -24.52
N LEU A 479 9.42 -16.10 -25.55
CA LEU A 479 8.16 -15.52 -25.99
C LEU A 479 7.38 -16.49 -26.88
N GLN A 480 6.14 -16.75 -26.48
CA GLN A 480 5.17 -17.45 -27.33
C GLN A 480 4.11 -16.45 -27.79
N GLU A 481 4.00 -16.24 -29.10
CA GLU A 481 2.85 -15.53 -29.68
C GLU A 481 1.61 -16.43 -29.61
N ILE A 482 0.51 -15.94 -29.03
CA ILE A 482 -0.68 -16.77 -28.72
C ILE A 482 -1.91 -16.45 -29.55
N GLY A 483 -1.99 -15.26 -30.15
CA GLY A 483 -3.16 -14.88 -30.95
C GLY A 483 -3.27 -13.39 -31.23
N TYR A 484 -4.34 -13.01 -31.90
CA TYR A 484 -4.71 -11.63 -32.18
C TYR A 484 -6.06 -11.28 -31.58
N VAL A 485 -6.20 -10.06 -31.09
CA VAL A 485 -7.49 -9.42 -30.83
C VAL A 485 -7.72 -8.35 -31.89
N VAL A 486 -8.87 -8.43 -32.56
CA VAL A 486 -9.32 -7.48 -33.58
C VAL A 486 -10.58 -6.80 -33.07
N ALA A 487 -10.45 -5.55 -32.66
CA ALA A 487 -11.52 -4.78 -32.03
C ALA A 487 -11.75 -3.46 -32.78
N PRO A 488 -12.84 -3.32 -33.56
CA PRO A 488 -13.14 -2.10 -34.28
C PRO A 488 -13.45 -0.95 -33.32
N VAL A 489 -13.02 0.25 -33.71
CA VAL A 489 -13.26 1.49 -32.98
C VAL A 489 -14.29 2.35 -33.69
N GLY A 490 -15.29 2.83 -32.95
CA GLY A 490 -16.33 3.73 -33.44
C GLY A 490 -17.66 3.51 -32.75
N LYS A 491 -18.76 3.90 -33.40
CA LYS A 491 -20.11 3.79 -32.84
C LYS A 491 -20.75 2.44 -33.16
N LEU A 492 -20.50 1.45 -32.33
CA LEU A 492 -21.12 0.13 -32.42
C LEU A 492 -22.56 0.14 -31.90
N HIS A 493 -23.43 -0.65 -32.52
CA HIS A 493 -24.84 -0.78 -32.14
C HIS A 493 -25.30 -2.24 -32.26
N PRO A 494 -26.02 -2.81 -31.25
CA PRO A 494 -26.40 -4.23 -31.22
C PRO A 494 -27.09 -4.77 -32.47
N LYS A 495 -27.94 -3.94 -33.06
CA LYS A 495 -28.75 -4.31 -34.23
C LYS A 495 -28.09 -4.02 -35.58
N ARG A 496 -26.88 -3.46 -35.61
CA ARG A 496 -26.20 -3.06 -36.86
C ARG A 496 -24.98 -3.93 -37.08
N LEU A 497 -24.74 -4.26 -38.35
CA LEU A 497 -23.52 -4.90 -38.78
C LEU A 497 -22.32 -4.00 -38.40
N ALA A 498 -21.23 -4.62 -37.96
CA ALA A 498 -20.00 -3.95 -37.56
C ALA A 498 -18.88 -4.28 -38.54
N LEU A 499 -18.69 -5.57 -38.87
CA LEU A 499 -17.68 -6.00 -39.83
C LEU A 499 -18.07 -7.28 -40.55
N THR A 500 -17.50 -7.45 -41.74
CA THR A 500 -17.55 -8.68 -42.55
C THR A 500 -16.13 -9.23 -42.71
N ILE A 501 -15.98 -10.54 -42.59
CA ILE A 501 -14.71 -11.26 -42.72
C ILE A 501 -14.85 -12.28 -43.83
N LYS A 502 -13.89 -12.35 -44.75
CA LYS A 502 -13.79 -13.40 -45.76
C LYS A 502 -12.48 -14.15 -45.59
N ASP A 503 -12.52 -15.46 -45.42
CA ASP A 503 -11.30 -16.29 -45.38
C ASP A 503 -11.01 -16.87 -46.78
N ALA A 504 -9.89 -16.46 -47.37
CA ALA A 504 -9.45 -16.90 -48.68
C ALA A 504 -9.06 -18.39 -48.72
N ARG A 505 -8.81 -19.04 -47.55
CA ARG A 505 -8.45 -20.46 -47.48
C ARG A 505 -9.63 -21.42 -47.72
N GLY A 506 -10.87 -20.97 -47.55
CA GLY A 506 -12.02 -21.89 -47.49
C GLY A 506 -13.38 -21.34 -47.92
N SER A 507 -13.44 -20.19 -48.58
CA SER A 507 -14.69 -19.55 -49.04
C SER A 507 -15.75 -19.31 -47.94
N LYS A 508 -15.36 -19.28 -46.66
CA LYS A 508 -16.24 -18.94 -45.54
C LYS A 508 -16.25 -17.43 -45.33
N ALA A 509 -17.45 -16.88 -45.14
CA ALA A 509 -17.64 -15.47 -44.80
C ALA A 509 -18.41 -15.36 -43.48
N TYR A 510 -17.99 -14.42 -42.64
CA TYR A 510 -18.60 -14.13 -41.35
C TYR A 510 -19.08 -12.68 -41.32
N ALA A 511 -20.19 -12.42 -40.65
CA ALA A 511 -20.76 -11.09 -40.51
C ALA A 511 -21.11 -10.87 -39.03
N LEU A 512 -20.47 -9.89 -38.39
CA LEU A 512 -20.63 -9.62 -36.96
C LEU A 512 -21.29 -8.27 -36.75
N LYS A 513 -22.29 -8.24 -35.87
CA LYS A 513 -22.95 -7.02 -35.39
C LYS A 513 -22.24 -6.46 -34.16
N GLY A 514 -22.59 -5.23 -33.78
CA GLY A 514 -22.14 -4.67 -32.51
C GLY A 514 -22.54 -5.57 -31.33
N GLY A 515 -21.63 -5.81 -30.39
CA GLY A 515 -21.82 -6.72 -29.26
C GLY A 515 -21.47 -8.18 -29.52
N GLU A 516 -21.32 -8.60 -30.78
CA GLU A 516 -21.00 -10.00 -31.11
C GLU A 516 -19.49 -10.28 -31.05
N LEU A 517 -19.15 -11.55 -30.84
CA LEU A 517 -17.79 -12.07 -30.74
C LEU A 517 -17.61 -13.22 -31.73
N LEU A 518 -16.41 -13.36 -32.29
CA LEU A 518 -16.03 -14.52 -33.10
C LEU A 518 -14.62 -14.92 -32.76
N TYR A 519 -14.41 -16.21 -32.53
CA TYR A 519 -13.09 -16.79 -32.32
C TYR A 519 -12.76 -17.75 -33.46
N LEU A 520 -11.58 -17.56 -34.07
CA LEU A 520 -11.05 -18.41 -35.12
C LEU A 520 -9.76 -19.08 -34.61
N PRO A 521 -9.78 -20.32 -34.11
CA PRO A 521 -8.63 -20.95 -33.45
C PRO A 521 -7.42 -21.18 -34.37
N GLN A 522 -7.63 -21.28 -35.69
CA GLN A 522 -6.57 -21.58 -36.68
C GLN A 522 -6.21 -20.36 -37.56
N GLY A 523 -6.55 -19.16 -37.13
CA GLY A 523 -6.31 -17.95 -37.90
C GLY A 523 -7.00 -17.94 -39.26
N GLY A 524 -6.34 -17.41 -40.29
CA GLY A 524 -6.93 -17.16 -41.61
C GLY A 524 -6.04 -16.42 -42.59
N GLU A 525 -6.43 -16.47 -43.87
CA GLU A 525 -6.11 -15.41 -44.83
C GLU A 525 -7.35 -14.51 -44.93
N LEU A 526 -7.46 -13.61 -43.95
CA LEU A 526 -8.69 -12.87 -43.68
C LEU A 526 -8.69 -11.53 -44.41
N GLU A 527 -9.74 -11.27 -45.18
CA GLU A 527 -10.10 -9.94 -45.67
C GLU A 527 -11.22 -9.38 -44.80
N ILE A 528 -10.95 -8.26 -44.10
CA ILE A 528 -11.87 -7.64 -43.16
C ILE A 528 -12.38 -6.32 -43.75
N LEU A 529 -13.69 -6.13 -43.74
CA LEU A 529 -14.37 -4.90 -44.14
C LEU A 529 -15.24 -4.39 -42.99
N LEU A 530 -15.00 -3.16 -42.55
CA LEU A 530 -15.78 -2.50 -41.49
C LEU A 530 -16.93 -1.68 -42.08
N GLU A 531 -18.01 -1.57 -41.31
CA GLU A 531 -19.14 -0.72 -41.66
C GLU A 531 -18.86 0.77 -41.46
N LYS A 532 -19.61 1.61 -42.19
CA LYS A 532 -19.42 3.07 -42.18
C LYS A 532 -19.48 3.67 -40.77
N GLY A 533 -18.42 4.40 -40.40
CA GLY A 533 -18.31 5.02 -39.08
C GLY A 533 -17.60 4.16 -38.02
N LEU A 534 -17.00 3.06 -38.46
CA LEU A 534 -16.05 2.24 -37.71
C LEU A 534 -14.70 2.24 -38.44
N CYS A 535 -13.62 2.03 -37.70
CA CYS A 535 -12.26 1.88 -38.24
C CYS A 535 -11.42 1.00 -37.30
N ILE A 536 -10.30 0.46 -37.77
CA ILE A 536 -9.41 -0.36 -36.93
C ILE A 536 -8.23 0.45 -36.36
N ARG A 537 -7.53 1.22 -37.20
CA ARG A 537 -6.42 2.14 -36.87
C ARG A 537 -6.34 3.23 -37.95
N ASN A 538 -6.00 4.47 -37.62
CA ASN A 538 -5.80 5.57 -38.59
C ASN A 538 -6.92 5.73 -39.65
N ASN A 539 -8.19 5.56 -39.26
CA ASN A 539 -9.36 5.56 -40.14
C ASN A 539 -9.37 4.45 -41.23
N LEU A 540 -8.62 3.36 -41.03
CA LEU A 540 -8.62 2.20 -41.92
C LEU A 540 -9.93 1.40 -41.78
N GLU A 541 -10.72 1.34 -42.86
CA GLU A 541 -12.03 0.67 -42.93
C GLU A 541 -11.95 -0.72 -43.60
N ARG A 542 -10.82 -1.07 -44.24
CA ARG A 542 -10.56 -2.37 -44.86
C ARG A 542 -9.10 -2.79 -44.67
N PHE A 543 -8.86 -4.04 -44.30
CA PHE A 543 -7.50 -4.57 -44.14
C PHE A 543 -7.45 -6.10 -44.31
N GLU A 544 -6.24 -6.62 -44.48
CA GLU A 544 -5.97 -8.06 -44.56
C GLU A 544 -5.16 -8.52 -43.34
N LEU A 545 -5.46 -9.72 -42.83
CA LEU A 545 -4.70 -10.38 -41.78
C LEU A 545 -4.40 -11.82 -42.19
N LYS A 546 -3.13 -12.12 -42.42
CA LYS A 546 -2.64 -13.47 -42.73
C LYS A 546 -1.92 -14.04 -41.53
N THR A 547 -2.49 -15.08 -40.91
CA THR A 547 -1.92 -15.67 -39.69
C THR A 547 -2.39 -17.11 -39.51
N SER A 548 -1.52 -17.94 -38.94
CA SER A 548 -1.88 -19.28 -38.42
C SER A 548 -2.27 -19.25 -36.94
N LEU A 549 -2.04 -18.13 -36.25
CA LEU A 549 -2.41 -17.95 -34.84
C LEU A 549 -3.92 -17.70 -34.68
N PRO A 550 -4.50 -18.04 -33.52
CA PRO A 550 -5.89 -17.70 -33.21
C PRO A 550 -6.22 -16.22 -33.39
N VAL A 551 -7.46 -15.92 -33.82
CA VAL A 551 -7.96 -14.54 -33.95
C VAL A 551 -9.30 -14.40 -33.24
N LEU A 552 -9.36 -13.49 -32.26
CA LEU A 552 -10.59 -13.06 -31.59
C LEU A 552 -11.07 -11.73 -32.19
N PHE A 553 -12.23 -11.73 -32.82
CA PHE A 553 -12.94 -10.52 -33.21
C PHE A 553 -13.88 -10.08 -32.09
N ASP A 554 -13.66 -8.88 -31.56
CA ASP A 554 -14.42 -8.31 -30.45
C ASP A 554 -15.21 -7.06 -30.87
N CYS A 555 -16.45 -7.25 -31.28
CA CYS A 555 -17.35 -6.16 -31.67
C CYS A 555 -18.14 -5.58 -30.49
N ARG A 556 -17.80 -5.90 -29.23
CA ARG A 556 -18.40 -5.27 -28.05
C ARG A 556 -17.99 -3.80 -27.92
N GLY A 557 -16.90 -3.39 -28.57
CA GLY A 557 -16.41 -2.02 -28.52
C GLY A 557 -15.81 -1.67 -27.16
N ARG A 558 -15.46 -0.40 -26.97
CA ARG A 558 -14.84 0.10 -25.73
C ARG A 558 -15.69 1.12 -24.98
N GLY A 559 -17.00 1.12 -25.25
CA GLY A 559 -18.01 1.87 -24.49
C GLY A 559 -18.80 0.93 -23.58
N GLU A 560 -19.10 1.37 -22.36
CA GLU A 560 -19.66 0.54 -21.28
C GLU A 560 -20.93 -0.25 -21.65
N LYS A 561 -21.78 0.27 -22.54
CA LYS A 561 -23.10 -0.32 -22.85
C LYS A 561 -23.06 -1.71 -23.48
N LEU A 562 -21.97 -2.07 -24.16
CA LEU A 562 -21.87 -3.31 -24.95
C LEU A 562 -20.83 -4.29 -24.41
N LEU A 563 -20.06 -3.88 -23.39
CA LEU A 563 -19.09 -4.71 -22.68
C LEU A 563 -19.74 -5.63 -21.62
N GLY A 564 -21.07 -5.71 -21.57
CA GLY A 564 -21.81 -6.34 -20.47
C GLY A 564 -21.69 -7.87 -20.39
N VAL A 565 -21.24 -8.54 -21.45
CA VAL A 565 -21.05 -10.01 -21.48
C VAL A 565 -19.56 -10.32 -21.62
N PRO A 566 -18.90 -10.85 -20.57
CA PRO A 566 -17.52 -11.31 -20.65
C PRO A 566 -17.33 -12.50 -21.59
N LEU A 567 -16.11 -12.72 -22.08
CA LEU A 567 -15.75 -13.86 -22.92
C LEU A 567 -16.15 -15.21 -22.30
N ALA A 568 -16.00 -15.36 -20.98
CA ALA A 568 -16.40 -16.58 -20.28
C ALA A 568 -17.89 -16.92 -20.39
N CYS A 569 -18.71 -15.91 -20.66
CA CYS A 569 -20.15 -16.00 -20.78
C CYS A 569 -20.64 -15.78 -22.22
N SER A 570 -19.73 -15.76 -23.21
CA SER A 570 -20.07 -15.41 -24.60
C SER A 570 -20.67 -16.58 -25.40
N GLY A 571 -20.65 -17.80 -24.87
CA GLY A 571 -21.05 -19.03 -25.58
C GLY A 571 -19.99 -19.56 -26.55
N ILE A 572 -18.76 -19.03 -26.51
CA ILE A 572 -17.60 -19.58 -27.23
C ILE A 572 -17.00 -20.69 -26.36
N GLU A 573 -16.97 -21.92 -26.88
CA GLU A 573 -16.61 -23.13 -26.12
C GLU A 573 -15.21 -23.04 -25.51
N GLU A 574 -14.26 -22.49 -26.26
CA GLU A 574 -12.86 -22.39 -25.84
C GLU A 574 -12.68 -21.49 -24.61
N PHE A 575 -13.52 -20.46 -24.47
CA PHE A 575 -13.55 -19.54 -23.35
C PHE A 575 -14.58 -19.93 -22.27
N SER A 576 -15.28 -21.06 -22.41
CA SER A 576 -16.28 -21.53 -21.44
C SER A 576 -15.67 -22.60 -20.52
N PRO A 577 -14.93 -22.23 -19.46
CA PRO A 577 -14.23 -23.22 -18.65
C PRO A 577 -15.22 -24.13 -17.88
N ALA A 578 -14.98 -25.44 -17.95
CA ALA A 578 -15.69 -26.41 -17.13
C ALA A 578 -15.16 -26.37 -15.69
N ALA A 579 -15.91 -25.76 -14.76
CA ALA A 579 -15.49 -25.64 -13.37
C ALA A 579 -15.94 -26.81 -12.47
N GLY A 580 -17.01 -27.54 -12.83
CA GLY A 580 -17.60 -28.57 -11.95
C GLY A 580 -18.16 -27.97 -10.65
N THR A 581 -18.38 -28.80 -9.62
CA THR A 581 -18.74 -28.32 -8.27
C THR A 581 -17.52 -27.69 -7.60
N PHE A 582 -17.68 -26.50 -7.02
CA PHE A 582 -16.60 -25.83 -6.31
C PHE A 582 -16.15 -26.67 -5.10
N LYS A 583 -14.85 -26.99 -5.06
CA LYS A 583 -14.18 -27.63 -3.94
C LYS A 583 -12.79 -27.02 -3.84
N THR A 584 -12.30 -26.85 -2.62
CA THR A 584 -10.98 -26.30 -2.38
C THR A 584 -10.28 -27.03 -1.24
N GLU A 585 -8.96 -27.16 -1.38
CA GLU A 585 -8.09 -27.79 -0.39
C GLU A 585 -7.17 -26.78 0.29
N VAL A 586 -7.39 -25.48 0.07
CA VAL A 586 -6.60 -24.40 0.69
C VAL A 586 -6.75 -24.48 2.22
N ARG A 587 -5.77 -25.12 2.87
CA ARG A 587 -5.69 -25.23 4.33
C ARG A 587 -4.26 -25.07 4.77
N LYS A 588 -4.08 -24.31 5.86
CA LYS A 588 -2.82 -24.28 6.59
C LYS A 588 -2.80 -25.41 7.61
N GLU A 589 -1.63 -25.98 7.85
CA GLU A 589 -1.42 -26.79 9.04
C GLU A 589 -1.57 -25.92 10.30
N ALA A 590 -2.07 -26.54 11.38
CA ALA A 590 -2.20 -25.86 12.67
C ALA A 590 -0.82 -25.41 13.17
N ALA A 591 -0.75 -24.19 13.73
CA ALA A 591 0.48 -23.69 14.31
C ALA A 591 0.86 -24.48 15.57
N GLU A 592 2.15 -24.49 15.91
CA GLU A 592 2.62 -25.14 17.13
C GLU A 592 2.13 -24.40 18.38
N ILE A 593 1.71 -25.18 19.37
CA ILE A 593 1.42 -24.70 20.73
C ILE A 593 2.75 -24.69 21.49
N SER A 594 3.15 -23.54 22.03
CA SER A 594 4.40 -23.39 22.77
C SER A 594 4.12 -23.18 24.25
N ALA A 595 4.63 -24.07 25.11
CA ALA A 595 4.61 -23.92 26.55
C ALA A 595 5.97 -23.42 27.05
N GLY A 596 5.97 -22.47 27.97
CA GLY A 596 7.18 -21.99 28.62
C GLY A 596 7.13 -20.53 29.03
N THR A 597 8.30 -19.90 29.10
CA THR A 597 8.43 -18.51 29.50
C THR A 597 8.15 -17.59 28.33
N TYR A 598 7.11 -16.76 28.44
CA TYR A 598 6.87 -15.69 27.49
C TYR A 598 7.48 -14.38 27.99
N LYS A 599 7.81 -13.52 27.03
CA LYS A 599 8.42 -12.22 27.26
C LYS A 599 7.72 -11.19 26.38
N ILE A 600 7.05 -10.23 27.01
CA ILE A 600 6.25 -9.21 26.32
C ILE A 600 6.82 -7.83 26.64
N GLN A 601 7.07 -7.03 25.60
CA GLN A 601 7.45 -5.63 25.73
C GLN A 601 6.22 -4.74 25.55
N ARG A 602 6.03 -3.80 26.46
CA ARG A 602 4.96 -2.81 26.47
C ARG A 602 5.57 -1.42 26.42
N ARG A 603 5.15 -0.57 25.49
CA ARG A 603 5.73 0.76 25.28
C ARG A 603 4.61 1.79 25.13
N LEU A 604 4.77 2.93 25.80
CA LEU A 604 3.95 4.11 25.55
C LEU A 604 4.24 4.68 24.16
N PRO A 605 3.24 5.29 23.50
CA PRO A 605 3.44 6.01 22.25
C PRO A 605 4.57 7.05 22.29
N TYR A 606 4.68 7.81 23.38
CA TYR A 606 5.77 8.77 23.63
C TYR A 606 6.04 8.85 25.14
N GLU A 607 7.02 9.67 25.57
CA GLU A 607 7.36 9.80 26.99
C GLU A 607 6.13 10.16 27.86
N GLY A 608 5.91 9.38 28.91
CA GLY A 608 4.82 9.53 29.85
C GLY A 608 5.20 8.99 31.22
N GLU A 609 4.22 8.60 32.03
CA GLU A 609 4.48 8.11 33.37
C GLU A 609 4.39 6.57 33.40
N ILE A 610 5.36 5.92 34.05
CA ILE A 610 5.37 4.47 34.29
C ILE A 610 5.14 4.23 35.79
N PHE A 611 4.12 3.45 36.12
CA PHE A 611 3.66 3.26 37.50
C PHE A 611 4.29 2.05 38.19
N VAL A 612 4.96 1.18 37.45
CA VAL A 612 5.50 -0.10 37.94
C VAL A 612 7.02 -0.10 38.08
N LYS A 613 7.53 -1.00 38.93
CA LYS A 613 8.97 -1.16 39.18
C LYS A 613 9.46 -2.56 38.82
N PRO A 614 10.76 -2.75 38.51
CA PRO A 614 11.34 -4.08 38.35
C PRO A 614 11.01 -4.98 39.54
N GLY A 615 10.56 -6.20 39.24
CA GLY A 615 10.16 -7.22 40.20
C GLY A 615 8.68 -7.21 40.61
N GLN A 616 7.89 -6.20 40.22
CA GLN A 616 6.47 -6.13 40.53
C GLN A 616 5.66 -7.14 39.72
N GLU A 617 4.66 -7.77 40.34
CA GLU A 617 3.69 -8.62 39.66
C GLU A 617 2.55 -7.79 39.07
N VAL A 618 2.10 -8.16 37.88
CA VAL A 618 1.05 -7.48 37.12
C VAL A 618 0.07 -8.48 36.52
N LYS A 619 -1.17 -8.04 36.33
CA LYS A 619 -2.27 -8.76 35.66
C LYS A 619 -2.64 -8.06 34.35
N PRO A 620 -3.32 -8.74 33.39
CA PRO A 620 -3.61 -8.19 32.07
C PRO A 620 -4.24 -6.79 32.05
N ASP A 621 -5.20 -6.54 32.94
CA ASP A 621 -5.93 -5.26 33.01
C ASP A 621 -5.21 -4.16 33.79
N ASP A 622 -4.11 -4.47 34.47
CA ASP A 622 -3.35 -3.49 35.26
C ASP A 622 -2.79 -2.40 34.35
N ILE A 623 -3.00 -1.15 34.74
CA ILE A 623 -2.41 0.02 34.10
C ILE A 623 -0.99 0.16 34.63
N ILE A 624 -0.01 -0.05 33.76
CA ILE A 624 1.42 -0.04 34.09
C ILE A 624 2.09 1.29 33.74
N GLY A 625 1.40 2.16 33.01
CA GLY A 625 1.79 3.53 32.71
C GLY A 625 0.71 4.27 31.93
N GLU A 626 0.89 5.56 31.67
CA GLU A 626 -0.03 6.34 30.84
C GLU A 626 0.64 7.54 30.15
N ASN A 627 0.06 7.94 29.02
CA ASN A 627 0.24 9.29 28.50
C ASN A 627 -0.99 10.12 28.88
N ARG A 628 -0.81 11.10 29.78
CA ARG A 628 -1.92 11.90 30.30
C ARG A 628 -2.46 12.93 29.30
N PHE A 629 -1.65 13.42 28.38
CA PHE A 629 -2.04 14.43 27.40
C PHE A 629 -1.95 13.88 25.96
N GLY A 630 -2.18 14.72 24.96
CA GLY A 630 -1.76 14.41 23.59
C GLY A 630 -0.27 14.73 23.41
N PRO A 631 0.40 14.23 22.36
CA PRO A 631 1.82 14.52 22.15
C PRO A 631 2.08 16.03 22.06
N PRO A 632 3.14 16.55 22.71
CA PRO A 632 3.46 17.98 22.71
C PRO A 632 3.64 18.51 21.28
N LYS A 633 3.20 19.75 21.06
CA LYS A 633 3.28 20.42 19.76
C LYS A 633 4.47 21.39 19.71
N LEU A 634 5.21 21.45 18.59
CA LEU A 634 6.01 22.64 18.31
C LEU A 634 5.14 23.71 17.63
N TYR A 635 5.45 24.95 17.95
CA TYR A 635 4.89 26.15 17.35
C TYR A 635 6.01 26.87 16.64
N ILE A 636 5.89 26.99 15.33
CA ILE A 636 6.83 27.72 14.47
C ILE A 636 6.17 29.04 14.11
N ILE A 637 6.74 30.11 14.61
CA ILE A 637 6.23 31.46 14.46
C ILE A 637 7.12 32.18 13.46
N ASP A 638 6.60 32.37 12.25
CA ASP A 638 7.25 33.16 11.20
C ASP A 638 7.04 34.65 11.48
N MET A 639 8.11 35.32 11.92
CA MET A 639 8.02 36.74 12.27
C MET A 639 7.89 37.65 11.05
N GLN A 640 8.39 37.25 9.87
CA GLN A 640 8.19 38.01 8.64
C GLN A 640 6.71 38.03 8.26
N ARG A 641 6.03 36.88 8.36
CA ARG A 641 4.59 36.78 8.14
C ARG A 641 3.78 37.55 9.19
N VAL A 642 4.22 37.54 10.45
CA VAL A 642 3.57 38.29 11.54
C VAL A 642 3.66 39.80 11.33
N VAL A 643 4.82 40.31 10.89
CA VAL A 643 5.02 41.74 10.61
C VAL A 643 4.30 42.15 9.31
N GLY A 644 4.24 41.25 8.33
CA GLY A 644 3.64 41.45 7.01
C GLY A 644 4.70 41.48 5.91
N TYR A 645 4.41 40.87 4.75
CA TYR A 645 5.36 40.82 3.62
C TYR A 645 5.56 42.18 2.93
N ASP A 646 4.68 43.15 3.18
CA ASP A 646 4.81 44.55 2.77
C ASP A 646 5.91 45.29 3.54
N LYS A 647 6.41 44.71 4.64
CA LYS A 647 7.42 45.29 5.52
C LYS A 647 8.56 44.29 5.74
N PRO A 648 9.63 44.33 4.92
CA PRO A 648 10.72 43.40 5.04
C PRO A 648 11.39 43.56 6.41
N LEU A 649 11.40 42.48 7.19
CA LEU A 649 12.10 42.38 8.46
C LEU A 649 13.52 41.91 8.16
N SER A 650 14.54 42.73 8.43
CA SER A 650 15.94 42.34 8.27
C SER A 650 16.36 41.34 9.36
N GLU A 651 17.46 40.61 9.16
CA GLU A 651 17.99 39.70 10.18
C GLU A 651 18.42 40.45 11.45
N GLU A 652 19.00 41.65 11.29
CA GLU A 652 19.38 42.53 12.40
C GLU A 652 18.15 43.00 13.18
N ASP A 653 17.12 43.51 12.48
CA ASP A 653 15.87 43.96 13.12
C ASP A 653 15.14 42.80 13.82
N PHE A 654 15.20 41.59 13.25
CA PHE A 654 14.66 40.39 13.89
C PHE A 654 15.40 40.08 15.18
N LEU A 655 16.74 40.08 15.17
CA LEU A 655 17.54 39.80 16.35
C LEU A 655 17.35 40.85 17.46
N GLU A 656 17.33 42.14 17.10
CA GLU A 656 17.06 43.24 18.05
C GLU A 656 15.65 43.16 18.63
N GLY A 657 14.70 42.65 17.85
CA GLY A 657 13.30 42.55 18.24
C GLY A 657 12.98 41.39 19.20
N LEU A 658 13.83 40.36 19.26
CA LEU A 658 13.62 39.20 20.14
C LEU A 658 13.62 39.61 21.62
N LYS A 659 12.63 39.11 22.38
CA LYS A 659 12.53 39.26 23.84
C LYS A 659 12.78 37.97 24.60
N VAL A 660 13.15 36.91 23.88
CA VAL A 660 13.37 35.56 24.40
C VAL A 660 14.61 34.95 23.74
N LYS A 661 15.20 33.96 24.41
CA LYS A 661 16.34 33.17 23.96
C LYS A 661 16.00 31.68 23.96
N ILE A 662 16.78 30.90 23.22
CA ILE A 662 16.68 29.43 23.26
C ILE A 662 16.87 28.95 24.70
N GLY A 663 15.98 28.07 25.16
CA GLY A 663 15.90 27.57 26.53
C GLY A 663 14.92 28.34 27.43
N ASP A 664 14.46 29.53 27.04
CA ASP A 664 13.55 30.31 27.87
C ASP A 664 12.19 29.62 27.97
N THR A 665 11.68 29.50 29.20
CA THR A 665 10.28 29.15 29.44
C THR A 665 9.43 30.41 29.35
N VAL A 666 8.47 30.39 28.44
CA VAL A 666 7.61 31.51 28.08
C VAL A 666 6.19 31.25 28.56
N LYS A 667 5.59 32.23 29.21
CA LYS A 667 4.17 32.19 29.61
C LYS A 667 3.28 32.58 28.43
N LEU A 668 2.05 32.08 28.43
CA LEU A 668 1.04 32.57 27.50
C LEU A 668 0.88 34.09 27.61
N GLY A 669 0.83 34.78 26.46
CA GLY A 669 0.61 36.22 26.40
C GLY A 669 1.86 37.05 26.73
N GLN A 670 2.97 36.40 27.12
CA GLN A 670 4.25 37.07 27.29
C GLN A 670 4.72 37.61 25.93
N ASN A 671 5.15 38.87 25.89
CA ASN A 671 5.70 39.45 24.66
C ASN A 671 7.03 38.75 24.33
N ILE A 672 7.09 38.08 23.18
CA ILE A 672 8.29 37.36 22.73
C ILE A 672 9.05 38.12 21.64
N PHE A 673 8.39 39.10 21.01
CA PHE A 673 8.99 39.89 19.95
C PHE A 673 8.43 41.31 19.93
N HIS A 674 9.31 42.28 19.70
CA HIS A 674 8.96 43.69 19.54
C HIS A 674 9.72 44.29 18.35
N PHE A 675 9.01 44.83 17.37
CA PHE A 675 9.63 45.49 16.22
C PHE A 675 8.99 46.83 15.94
N LYS A 676 9.79 47.85 15.68
CA LYS A 676 9.32 49.18 15.27
C LYS A 676 9.90 49.53 13.90
N PRO A 677 9.09 49.53 12.83
CA PRO A 677 9.58 49.86 11.50
C PRO A 677 10.09 51.31 11.42
N LYS A 678 11.13 51.56 10.63
CA LYS A 678 11.68 52.92 10.42
C LYS A 678 10.74 53.72 9.49
N GLY A 679 10.12 54.79 9.99
CA GLY A 679 9.25 55.70 9.22
C GLY A 679 8.21 56.45 10.06
N ALA A 680 7.81 57.67 9.65
CA ALA A 680 7.07 58.64 10.47
C ALA A 680 5.59 58.28 10.80
N LEU A 681 5.05 57.17 10.31
CA LEU A 681 3.65 56.76 10.52
C LEU A 681 3.45 55.27 10.86
N GLN A 682 4.50 54.52 11.21
CA GLN A 682 4.38 53.07 11.40
C GLN A 682 4.18 52.65 12.87
N ILE A 683 3.18 51.79 13.09
CA ILE A 683 2.79 51.26 14.41
C ILE A 683 3.79 50.17 14.84
N PRO A 684 4.26 50.15 16.10
CA PRO A 684 5.13 49.08 16.61
C PRO A 684 4.38 47.74 16.69
N TYR A 685 5.05 46.68 16.26
CA TYR A 685 4.58 45.30 16.33
C TYR A 685 5.02 44.67 17.64
N ASN A 686 4.07 44.14 18.39
CA ASN A 686 4.32 43.30 19.56
C ASN A 686 3.68 41.95 19.31
N TYR A 687 4.48 40.89 19.38
CA TYR A 687 3.97 39.54 19.26
C TYR A 687 4.05 38.83 20.60
N GLN A 688 2.87 38.44 21.09
CA GLN A 688 2.72 37.72 22.34
C GLN A 688 2.71 36.22 22.08
N SER A 689 3.37 35.47 22.95
CA SER A 689 3.38 34.01 22.87
C SER A 689 1.96 33.45 22.83
N PRO A 690 1.61 32.67 21.80
CA PRO A 690 0.29 32.05 21.68
C PRO A 690 0.14 30.83 22.60
N ILE A 691 1.23 30.37 23.21
CA ILE A 691 1.26 29.22 24.12
C ILE A 691 2.12 29.46 25.35
N ARG A 692 1.97 28.58 26.35
CA ARG A 692 3.01 28.36 27.35
C ARG A 692 3.96 27.30 26.82
N GLY A 693 5.26 27.60 26.78
CA GLY A 693 6.21 26.73 26.10
C GLY A 693 7.66 27.05 26.42
N ILE A 694 8.56 26.24 25.89
CA ILE A 694 10.02 26.48 25.93
C ILE A 694 10.45 26.89 24.53
N VAL A 695 11.23 27.97 24.39
CA VAL A 695 11.84 28.33 23.11
C VAL A 695 12.92 27.29 22.79
N THR A 696 12.68 26.46 21.79
CA THR A 696 13.62 25.38 21.41
C THR A 696 14.55 25.79 20.27
N GLY A 697 14.24 26.86 19.55
CA GLY A 697 15.07 27.34 18.45
C GLY A 697 14.69 28.75 18.00
N ILE A 698 15.67 29.44 17.44
CA ILE A 698 15.50 30.75 16.79
C ILE A 698 16.31 30.67 15.50
N GLU A 699 15.66 30.81 14.36
CA GLU A 699 16.31 30.73 13.05
C GLU A 699 16.35 32.12 12.41
N GLN A 700 17.58 32.65 12.29
CA GLN A 700 17.82 34.05 11.92
C GLN A 700 17.46 34.32 10.45
N ALA A 701 17.95 33.48 9.53
CA ALA A 701 17.74 33.65 8.09
C ALA A 701 16.24 33.64 7.71
N SER A 702 15.48 32.72 8.30
CA SER A 702 14.03 32.58 8.07
C SER A 702 13.18 33.43 9.02
N LYS A 703 13.78 34.16 9.97
CA LYS A 703 13.13 34.98 11.01
C LYS A 703 12.07 34.21 11.80
N MET A 704 12.37 32.98 12.19
CA MET A 704 11.42 32.11 12.87
C MET A 704 11.77 31.89 14.35
N ILE A 705 10.74 31.84 15.20
CA ILE A 705 10.83 31.43 16.60
C ILE A 705 10.16 30.06 16.75
N ILE A 706 10.87 29.09 17.29
CA ILE A 706 10.39 27.72 17.50
C ILE A 706 10.15 27.52 19.00
N MET A 707 8.94 27.09 19.36
CA MET A 707 8.55 26.86 20.74
C MET A 707 7.95 25.47 20.91
N ARG A 708 8.35 24.73 21.95
CA ARG A 708 7.69 23.49 22.36
C ARG A 708 6.66 23.78 23.44
N GLU A 709 5.44 23.33 23.22
CA GLU A 709 4.35 23.41 24.19
C GLU A 709 4.72 22.72 25.51
N ILE A 710 4.47 23.39 26.63
CA ILE A 710 4.47 22.75 27.96
C ILE A 710 3.01 22.40 28.29
N GLN A 711 2.74 21.11 28.47
CA GLN A 711 1.40 20.60 28.74
C GLN A 711 1.22 20.30 30.23
N ASP A 712 0.65 21.25 30.95
CA ASP A 712 0.25 21.10 32.35
C ASP A 712 -1.22 21.51 32.54
N TYR A 713 -2.05 21.15 31.56
CA TYR A 713 -3.47 21.50 31.53
C TYR A 713 -4.18 21.06 32.80
N ASP A 714 -4.82 22.02 33.46
CA ASP A 714 -5.59 21.76 34.66
C ASP A 714 -6.96 21.21 34.27
N GLY A 715 -7.29 20.01 34.79
CA GLY A 715 -8.59 19.39 34.60
C GLY A 715 -9.70 20.04 35.45
N ARG A 716 -9.38 21.00 36.32
CA ARG A 716 -10.36 21.71 37.13
C ARG A 716 -11.18 22.71 36.28
N PRO A 717 -12.45 22.97 36.64
CA PRO A 717 -13.24 23.97 35.94
C PRO A 717 -12.71 25.38 36.24
N HIS A 718 -12.34 26.14 35.20
CA HIS A 718 -11.93 27.53 35.31
C HIS A 718 -13.10 28.44 34.95
N VAL A 719 -13.44 29.35 35.87
CA VAL A 719 -14.53 30.30 35.69
C VAL A 719 -13.97 31.64 35.23
N VAL A 720 -14.46 32.13 34.09
CA VAL A 720 -14.17 33.45 33.55
C VAL A 720 -15.36 34.35 33.80
N ASP A 721 -15.16 35.45 34.52
CA ASP A 721 -16.17 36.52 34.62
C ASP A 721 -16.22 37.30 33.30
N VAL A 722 -17.29 37.09 32.53
CA VAL A 722 -17.49 37.72 31.22
C VAL A 722 -18.26 39.02 31.38
N ALA A 723 -19.28 39.05 32.24
CA ALA A 723 -20.08 40.23 32.51
C ALA A 723 -19.24 41.38 33.05
N GLY A 724 -18.38 41.10 34.05
CA GLY A 724 -17.47 42.09 34.60
C GLY A 724 -16.43 42.58 33.59
N LYS A 725 -15.86 41.68 32.77
CA LYS A 725 -14.86 42.05 31.75
C LYS A 725 -15.42 42.88 30.59
N LEU A 726 -16.71 42.75 30.31
CA LEU A 726 -17.40 43.46 29.22
C LEU A 726 -18.22 44.67 29.70
N ASP A 727 -18.27 44.92 31.02
CA ASP A 727 -19.11 45.95 31.66
C ASP A 727 -20.59 45.86 31.25
N ILE A 728 -21.14 44.63 31.30
CA ILE A 728 -22.53 44.34 30.94
C ILE A 728 -23.27 43.59 32.05
N LYS A 729 -24.61 43.59 31.99
CA LYS A 729 -25.43 42.79 32.92
C LYS A 729 -25.22 41.28 32.66
N PRO A 730 -25.14 40.44 33.72
CA PRO A 730 -25.02 38.98 33.61
C PRO A 730 -25.97 38.32 32.60
N GLY A 731 -27.23 38.74 32.56
CA GLY A 731 -28.24 38.18 31.65
C GLY A 731 -27.94 38.41 30.16
N HIS A 732 -27.08 39.37 29.83
CA HIS A 732 -26.80 39.76 28.45
C HIS A 732 -25.55 39.09 27.86
N ILE A 733 -24.76 38.34 28.64
CA ILE A 733 -23.46 37.81 28.17
C ILE A 733 -23.59 36.99 26.88
N LYS A 734 -24.68 36.24 26.69
CA LYS A 734 -24.91 35.38 25.51
C LYS A 734 -24.84 36.15 24.19
N ALA A 735 -25.32 37.40 24.15
CA ALA A 735 -25.32 38.21 22.93
C ALA A 735 -23.91 38.66 22.49
N TYR A 736 -22.93 38.56 23.39
CA TYR A 736 -21.55 39.00 23.15
C TYR A 736 -20.56 37.84 23.04
N MET A 737 -21.02 36.61 23.28
CA MET A 737 -20.21 35.39 23.17
C MET A 737 -19.88 35.08 21.72
N LYS A 738 -18.64 34.63 21.49
CA LYS A 738 -18.19 34.12 20.18
C LYS A 738 -18.24 32.60 20.04
N PHE A 739 -18.48 31.91 21.15
CA PHE A 739 -18.46 30.46 21.27
C PHE A 739 -19.67 29.97 22.05
N GLN A 740 -20.08 28.74 21.78
CA GLN A 740 -21.18 28.05 22.43
C GLN A 740 -20.66 26.97 23.40
N GLU A 741 -21.55 26.46 24.24
CA GLU A 741 -21.23 25.30 25.08
C GLU A 741 -20.88 24.10 24.19
N GLY A 742 -19.78 23.42 24.51
CA GLY A 742 -19.21 22.36 23.68
C GLY A 742 -18.07 22.81 22.76
N ASP A 743 -17.82 24.10 22.59
CA ASP A 743 -16.70 24.56 21.77
C ASP A 743 -15.35 24.38 22.48
N PHE A 744 -14.34 23.91 21.77
CA PHE A 744 -12.96 23.89 22.26
C PHE A 744 -12.35 25.30 22.16
N ILE A 745 -11.82 25.79 23.27
CA ILE A 745 -11.29 27.14 23.41
C ILE A 745 -9.84 27.04 23.88
N GLU A 746 -8.94 27.62 23.10
CA GLU A 746 -7.56 27.82 23.51
C GLU A 746 -7.45 28.99 24.48
N ILE A 747 -6.58 28.85 25.47
CA ILE A 747 -6.28 29.89 26.45
C ILE A 747 -5.91 31.22 25.76
N GLY A 748 -6.37 32.35 26.30
CA GLY A 748 -6.13 33.69 25.74
C GLY A 748 -7.02 34.08 24.55
N ARG A 749 -7.76 33.14 23.95
CA ARG A 749 -8.71 33.43 22.87
C ARG A 749 -9.83 34.35 23.35
N ILE A 750 -10.24 35.32 22.53
CA ILE A 750 -11.36 36.22 22.84
C ILE A 750 -12.66 35.41 22.79
N ILE A 751 -13.23 35.14 23.95
CA ILE A 751 -14.46 34.34 24.09
C ILE A 751 -15.72 35.19 24.01
N ALA A 752 -15.61 36.49 24.32
CA ALA A 752 -16.68 37.44 24.17
C ALA A 752 -16.11 38.84 23.93
N GLN A 753 -16.81 39.67 23.16
CA GLN A 753 -16.38 41.05 22.89
C GLN A 753 -17.57 42.00 22.90
N ASN A 754 -17.35 43.23 23.38
CA ASN A 754 -18.31 44.31 23.31
C ASN A 754 -17.66 45.52 22.60
N THR A 755 -18.28 45.96 21.51
CA THR A 755 -17.85 47.09 20.67
C THR A 755 -18.79 48.28 20.76
N SER A 756 -19.81 48.23 21.64
CA SER A 756 -20.78 49.31 21.80
C SER A 756 -20.15 50.55 22.46
N GLN A 757 -20.64 51.74 22.11
CA GLN A 757 -20.21 53.03 22.67
C GLN A 757 -18.73 53.42 22.47
N GLY A 758 -18.06 52.91 21.43
CA GLY A 758 -16.69 53.31 21.11
C GLY A 758 -15.61 52.76 22.06
N ARG A 759 -15.97 51.84 22.97
CA ARG A 759 -15.02 51.08 23.81
C ARG A 759 -14.87 49.65 23.28
N PHE A 760 -13.64 49.15 23.25
CA PHE A 760 -13.32 47.79 22.79
C PHE A 760 -13.00 46.90 24.00
N LEU A 761 -14.04 46.32 24.60
CA LEU A 761 -13.91 45.43 25.77
C LEU A 761 -13.92 43.97 25.34
N VAL A 762 -13.02 43.16 25.91
CA VAL A 762 -12.88 41.73 25.56
C VAL A 762 -12.77 40.86 26.80
N ALA A 763 -13.49 39.75 26.79
CA ALA A 763 -13.25 38.64 27.71
C ALA A 763 -12.39 37.60 26.98
N LYS A 764 -11.25 37.25 27.58
CA LYS A 764 -10.35 36.19 27.08
C LYS A 764 -10.43 34.95 27.97
N ALA A 765 -10.28 33.77 27.36
CA ALA A 765 -10.16 32.50 28.05
C ALA A 765 -8.96 32.47 29.02
N THR A 766 -9.15 31.93 30.22
CA THR A 766 -8.09 31.82 31.26
C THR A 766 -7.50 30.42 31.37
N SER A 767 -8.07 29.44 30.67
CA SER A 767 -7.55 28.08 30.50
C SER A 767 -7.84 27.58 29.08
N THR A 768 -7.13 26.54 28.64
CA THR A 768 -7.48 25.79 27.43
C THR A 768 -8.48 24.70 27.82
N GLY A 769 -9.51 24.47 27.01
CA GLY A 769 -10.45 23.39 27.25
C GLY A 769 -11.79 23.61 26.55
N MET A 770 -12.74 22.74 26.84
CA MET A 770 -14.11 22.87 26.33
C MET A 770 -14.86 23.93 27.13
N LEU A 771 -15.62 24.78 26.45
CA LEU A 771 -16.62 25.63 27.11
C LEU A 771 -17.72 24.72 27.65
N LYS A 772 -17.68 24.45 28.96
CA LYS A 772 -18.63 23.54 29.62
C LYS A 772 -19.96 24.21 29.92
N LYS A 773 -19.94 25.50 30.24
CA LYS A 773 -21.13 26.22 30.71
C LYS A 773 -21.05 27.73 30.50
N ILE A 774 -22.16 28.33 30.07
CA ILE A 774 -22.42 29.78 30.03
C ILE A 774 -23.48 30.09 31.09
N ASP A 775 -23.07 30.65 32.23
CA ASP A 775 -23.97 31.01 33.33
C ASP A 775 -24.45 32.46 33.20
N THR A 776 -25.64 32.65 32.63
CA THR A 776 -26.26 33.97 32.46
C THR A 776 -26.81 34.59 33.75
N LYS A 777 -26.91 33.82 34.85
CA LYS A 777 -27.29 34.38 36.16
C LYS A 777 -26.09 35.06 36.83
N LYS A 778 -24.92 34.43 36.76
CA LYS A 778 -23.67 34.93 37.34
C LYS A 778 -22.84 35.78 36.38
N GLY A 779 -23.10 35.70 35.07
CA GLY A 779 -22.34 36.44 34.07
C GLY A 779 -20.99 35.79 33.73
N THR A 780 -20.86 34.48 33.97
CA THR A 780 -19.59 33.76 33.93
C THR A 780 -19.60 32.61 32.93
N VAL A 781 -18.42 32.23 32.43
CA VAL A 781 -18.22 31.08 31.55
C VAL A 781 -17.27 30.09 32.20
N THR A 782 -17.57 28.80 32.15
CA THR A 782 -16.71 27.73 32.68
C THR A 782 -15.99 27.02 31.54
N ILE A 783 -14.66 26.98 31.61
CA ILE A 783 -13.78 26.29 30.66
C ILE A 783 -13.07 25.16 31.41
N GLN A 784 -13.10 23.95 30.86
CA GLN A 784 -12.47 22.78 31.48
C GLN A 784 -11.79 21.92 30.43
N TYR A 785 -10.53 21.57 30.66
CA TYR A 785 -9.84 20.61 29.81
C TYR A 785 -10.35 19.20 30.12
N HIS A 786 -10.77 18.47 29.09
CA HIS A 786 -11.14 17.07 29.24
C HIS A 786 -9.89 16.23 28.99
N ILE A 787 -9.29 15.75 30.08
CA ILE A 787 -8.14 14.85 30.00
C ILE A 787 -8.67 13.43 29.80
N THR A 788 -8.32 12.80 28.68
CA THR A 788 -8.54 11.38 28.44
C THR A 788 -7.16 10.72 28.33
N PRO A 789 -6.63 10.17 29.43
CA PRO A 789 -5.32 9.51 29.42
C PRO A 789 -5.33 8.31 28.49
N ILE A 790 -4.17 8.00 27.94
CA ILE A 790 -3.94 6.81 27.11
C ILE A 790 -3.22 5.79 27.99
N PRO A 791 -3.94 4.77 28.49
CA PRO A 791 -3.35 3.81 29.42
C PRO A 791 -2.49 2.80 28.68
N LEU A 792 -1.31 2.52 29.24
CA LEU A 792 -0.52 1.34 28.90
C LEU A 792 -0.94 0.20 29.82
N ARG A 793 -1.62 -0.81 29.26
CA ARG A 793 -1.98 -2.02 29.99
C ARG A 793 -0.87 -3.07 29.94
N SER A 794 -0.78 -3.89 30.98
CA SER A 794 0.13 -5.03 31.06
C SER A 794 -0.09 -6.04 29.92
N PHE A 795 -1.35 -6.23 29.51
CA PHE A 795 -1.81 -7.22 28.54
C PHE A 795 -1.66 -8.68 28.98
N VAL A 796 -0.60 -9.03 29.71
CA VAL A 796 -0.36 -10.38 30.26
C VAL A 796 -0.22 -10.36 31.78
N SER A 797 -0.37 -11.52 32.41
CA SER A 797 0.09 -11.73 33.78
C SER A 797 1.61 -11.87 33.80
N GLY A 798 2.27 -11.57 34.90
CA GLY A 798 3.69 -11.89 35.06
C GLY A 798 4.44 -10.91 35.94
N LYS A 799 5.76 -10.98 35.87
CA LYS A 799 6.68 -10.14 36.65
C LYS A 799 7.37 -9.13 35.73
N VAL A 800 7.41 -7.88 36.17
CA VAL A 800 8.16 -6.82 35.50
C VAL A 800 9.65 -7.14 35.59
N SER A 801 10.26 -7.48 34.46
CA SER A 801 11.69 -7.83 34.37
C SER A 801 12.57 -6.61 34.17
N ARG A 802 12.10 -5.61 33.41
CA ARG A 802 12.82 -4.36 33.12
C ARG A 802 11.85 -3.20 32.96
N VAL A 803 12.27 -2.01 33.39
CA VAL A 803 11.57 -0.74 33.15
C VAL A 803 12.49 0.18 32.36
N LYS A 804 11.98 0.74 31.26
CA LYS A 804 12.59 1.87 30.55
C LYS A 804 11.85 3.13 31.02
N GLU A 805 12.56 3.97 31.76
CA GLU A 805 12.00 5.15 32.41
C GLU A 805 11.16 5.99 31.43
N ASN A 806 9.97 6.38 31.88
CA ASN A 806 8.99 7.18 31.14
C ASN A 806 8.51 6.61 29.79
N LEU A 807 8.87 5.37 29.42
CA LEU A 807 8.59 4.89 28.05
C LEU A 807 8.03 3.47 27.97
N GLY A 808 8.45 2.53 28.81
CA GLY A 808 7.98 1.16 28.65
C GLY A 808 8.45 0.17 29.70
N VAL A 809 7.89 -1.03 29.61
CA VAL A 809 8.03 -2.11 30.59
C VAL A 809 8.18 -3.43 29.85
N GLU A 810 9.05 -4.30 30.34
CA GLU A 810 9.22 -5.66 29.86
C GLU A 810 8.68 -6.63 30.92
N ILE A 811 7.74 -7.49 30.53
CA ILE A 811 7.03 -8.43 31.42
C ILE A 811 7.40 -9.86 31.02
N THR A 812 7.73 -10.67 32.01
CA THR A 812 8.02 -12.10 31.84
C THR A 812 7.06 -12.93 32.67
N GLY A 813 6.48 -13.97 32.08
CA GLY A 813 5.56 -14.89 32.75
C GLY A 813 5.71 -16.32 32.25
N GLN A 814 5.08 -17.27 32.93
CA GLN A 814 4.94 -18.66 32.47
C GLN A 814 3.54 -18.88 31.90
N GLY A 815 3.45 -19.63 30.82
CA GLY A 815 2.17 -19.91 30.19
C GLY A 815 2.29 -20.73 28.93
N THR A 816 1.13 -20.95 28.32
CA THR A 816 1.05 -21.57 26.99
C THR A 816 0.57 -20.54 25.97
N THR A 817 1.30 -20.45 24.86
CA THR A 817 1.02 -19.55 23.74
C THR A 817 0.51 -20.34 22.54
N LEU A 818 -0.54 -19.84 21.92
CA LEU A 818 -1.14 -20.37 20.70
C LEU A 818 -1.31 -19.25 19.68
N TYR A 819 -1.14 -19.58 18.41
CA TYR A 819 -1.32 -18.65 17.30
C TYR A 819 -2.51 -19.04 16.43
N GLY A 820 -3.41 -18.09 16.21
CA GLY A 820 -4.46 -18.23 15.20
C GLY A 820 -3.93 -17.95 13.79
N ILE A 821 -4.77 -18.18 12.78
CA ILE A 821 -4.42 -17.87 11.39
C ILE A 821 -4.68 -16.40 11.08
N ILE A 822 -5.83 -15.87 11.52
CA ILE A 822 -6.25 -14.47 11.40
C ILE A 822 -7.11 -14.08 12.61
N GLY A 823 -7.01 -12.83 13.04
CA GLY A 823 -7.82 -12.25 14.09
C GLY A 823 -8.29 -10.85 13.73
N PHE A 824 -9.18 -10.30 14.55
CA PHE A 824 -9.78 -8.98 14.37
C PHE A 824 -10.00 -8.32 15.72
N GLY A 825 -10.00 -6.99 15.73
CA GLY A 825 -10.12 -6.20 16.94
C GLY A 825 -8.85 -6.21 17.80
N GLY A 826 -8.84 -5.33 18.79
CA GLY A 826 -7.66 -5.05 19.61
C GLY A 826 -7.31 -6.15 20.61
N GLU A 827 -6.66 -5.75 21.69
CA GLU A 827 -6.30 -6.64 22.79
C GLU A 827 -7.48 -6.84 23.75
N ALA A 828 -7.67 -8.07 24.23
CA ALA A 828 -8.65 -8.40 25.26
C ALA A 828 -8.08 -9.40 26.26
N SER A 829 -8.67 -9.45 27.46
CA SER A 829 -8.36 -10.47 28.46
C SER A 829 -9.62 -10.98 29.14
N GLY A 830 -9.60 -12.21 29.63
CA GLY A 830 -10.75 -12.80 30.30
C GLY A 830 -10.56 -14.26 30.67
N LYS A 831 -11.49 -14.82 31.43
CA LYS A 831 -11.51 -16.26 31.70
C LYS A 831 -12.07 -17.01 30.50
N ILE A 832 -11.46 -18.16 30.18
CA ILE A 832 -11.93 -19.02 29.10
C ILE A 832 -13.26 -19.69 29.49
N LEU A 833 -14.25 -19.58 28.61
CA LEU A 833 -15.54 -20.25 28.67
C LEU A 833 -15.76 -21.02 27.38
N LEU A 834 -15.89 -22.34 27.48
CA LEU A 834 -16.30 -23.16 26.34
C LEU A 834 -17.80 -23.02 26.11
N SER A 835 -18.21 -22.79 24.87
CA SER A 835 -19.61 -22.78 24.47
C SER A 835 -19.81 -23.45 23.12
N SER A 836 -20.84 -24.29 23.03
CA SER A 836 -21.31 -24.87 21.77
C SER A 836 -22.54 -24.15 21.19
N ARG A 837 -23.04 -23.13 21.89
CA ARG A 837 -24.21 -22.32 21.52
C ARG A 837 -23.84 -20.84 21.46
N GLU A 838 -24.72 -20.05 20.85
CA GLU A 838 -24.60 -18.59 20.87
C GLU A 838 -24.47 -18.07 22.31
N PRO A 839 -23.54 -17.14 22.57
CA PRO A 839 -23.30 -16.63 23.92
C PRO A 839 -24.48 -15.80 24.43
N ASP A 840 -24.73 -15.91 25.74
CA ASP A 840 -25.72 -15.12 26.46
C ASP A 840 -25.03 -14.19 27.48
N SER A 841 -25.82 -13.50 28.31
CA SER A 841 -25.30 -12.56 29.32
C SER A 841 -24.34 -13.18 30.35
N SER A 842 -24.30 -14.52 30.48
CA SER A 842 -23.35 -15.21 31.36
C SER A 842 -21.90 -15.20 30.83
N ALA A 843 -21.72 -14.88 29.54
CA ALA A 843 -20.43 -14.79 28.85
C ALA A 843 -19.79 -13.39 28.93
N LYS A 844 -20.43 -12.44 29.61
CA LYS A 844 -19.94 -11.06 29.75
C LYS A 844 -18.50 -11.02 30.30
N ALA A 845 -17.63 -10.27 29.64
CA ALA A 845 -16.20 -10.10 29.96
C ALA A 845 -15.39 -11.42 30.00
N LYS A 846 -15.89 -12.50 29.39
CA LYS A 846 -15.17 -13.78 29.24
C LYS A 846 -14.67 -13.94 27.81
N ILE A 847 -13.73 -14.86 27.64
CA ILE A 847 -13.28 -15.33 26.33
C ILE A 847 -14.08 -16.58 25.99
N VAL A 848 -14.95 -16.48 24.99
CA VAL A 848 -15.76 -17.59 24.52
C VAL A 848 -14.96 -18.40 23.52
N VAL A 849 -14.89 -19.72 23.70
CA VAL A 849 -14.28 -20.64 22.74
C VAL A 849 -15.37 -21.58 22.23
N THR A 850 -15.52 -21.65 20.91
CA THR A 850 -16.36 -22.64 20.22
C THR A 850 -15.50 -23.54 19.35
N PHE A 851 -15.91 -24.80 19.21
CA PHE A 851 -15.23 -25.78 18.35
C PHE A 851 -15.87 -25.92 16.97
N ASN A 852 -16.99 -25.22 16.75
CA ASN A 852 -17.74 -25.22 15.49
C ASN A 852 -17.61 -23.87 14.78
N PRO A 853 -17.70 -23.84 13.44
CA PRO A 853 -17.72 -22.59 12.68
C PRO A 853 -18.81 -21.64 13.18
N VAL A 854 -18.49 -20.35 13.17
CA VAL A 854 -19.43 -19.28 13.50
C VAL A 854 -20.00 -18.62 12.24
N ASP A 855 -20.99 -17.76 12.42
CA ASP A 855 -21.61 -16.95 11.37
C ASP A 855 -21.95 -15.55 11.91
N GLU A 856 -22.59 -14.72 11.09
CA GLU A 856 -22.97 -13.36 11.43
C GLU A 856 -23.85 -13.29 12.69
N ALA A 857 -24.81 -14.21 12.83
CA ALA A 857 -25.74 -14.23 13.96
C ALA A 857 -24.98 -14.48 15.27
N PHE A 858 -24.04 -15.43 15.25
CA PHE A 858 -23.17 -15.70 16.40
C PHE A 858 -22.34 -14.47 16.79
N LEU A 859 -21.74 -13.77 15.82
CA LEU A 859 -20.96 -12.56 16.10
C LEU A 859 -21.82 -11.44 16.71
N ARG A 860 -23.05 -11.24 16.20
CA ARG A 860 -24.00 -10.26 16.75
C ARG A 860 -24.39 -10.62 18.19
N LYS A 861 -24.63 -11.89 18.48
CA LYS A 861 -24.93 -12.36 19.84
C LYS A 861 -23.74 -12.20 20.79
N ALA A 862 -22.53 -12.45 20.32
CA ALA A 862 -21.30 -12.20 21.08
C ALA A 862 -21.16 -10.71 21.46
N ALA A 863 -21.44 -9.81 20.51
CA ALA A 863 -21.49 -8.37 20.78
C ALA A 863 -22.55 -8.00 21.82
N GLU A 864 -23.79 -8.49 21.66
CA GLU A 864 -24.90 -8.24 22.59
C GLU A 864 -24.61 -8.76 24.01
N ALA A 865 -23.97 -9.93 24.12
CA ALA A 865 -23.58 -10.55 25.38
C ALA A 865 -22.43 -9.80 26.10
N GLY A 866 -21.70 -8.94 25.39
CA GLY A 866 -20.54 -8.21 25.93
C GLY A 866 -19.37 -9.13 26.27
N VAL A 867 -19.11 -10.13 25.42
CA VAL A 867 -17.93 -11.00 25.56
C VAL A 867 -16.65 -10.17 25.43
N ALA A 868 -15.57 -10.56 26.12
CA ALA A 868 -14.28 -9.89 25.95
C ALA A 868 -13.59 -10.34 24.66
N GLY A 869 -13.72 -11.62 24.33
CA GLY A 869 -13.14 -12.20 23.12
C GLY A 869 -13.86 -13.46 22.67
N LEU A 870 -13.66 -13.82 21.40
CA LEU A 870 -14.20 -14.99 20.75
C LEU A 870 -13.08 -15.73 20.02
N ILE A 871 -12.89 -17.00 20.34
CA ILE A 871 -12.03 -17.92 19.60
C ILE A 871 -12.95 -18.93 18.92
N ALA A 872 -12.88 -18.97 17.59
CA ALA A 872 -13.67 -19.86 16.77
C ALA A 872 -12.77 -20.49 15.71
N PRO A 873 -13.16 -21.64 15.14
CA PRO A 873 -12.32 -22.24 14.12
C PRO A 873 -12.35 -21.47 12.81
N SER A 874 -13.56 -21.21 12.31
CA SER A 874 -13.74 -20.55 11.02
C SER A 874 -15.05 -19.77 10.95
N ILE A 875 -15.14 -18.93 9.92
CA ILE A 875 -16.33 -18.20 9.52
C ILE A 875 -16.32 -18.06 7.99
N HIS A 876 -17.47 -17.98 7.32
CA HIS A 876 -17.46 -17.53 5.93
C HIS A 876 -17.03 -16.05 5.85
N ASN A 877 -16.22 -15.68 4.87
CA ASN A 877 -15.87 -14.27 4.67
C ASN A 877 -17.13 -13.42 4.38
N ALA A 878 -18.13 -13.99 3.69
CA ALA A 878 -19.40 -13.30 3.49
C ALA A 878 -20.14 -12.93 4.80
N ASP A 879 -20.06 -13.78 5.83
CA ASP A 879 -20.64 -13.49 7.15
C ASP A 879 -19.84 -12.41 7.89
N TRP A 880 -18.50 -12.44 7.77
CA TRP A 880 -17.64 -11.40 8.30
C TRP A 880 -17.95 -10.02 7.67
N VAL A 881 -18.03 -9.94 6.34
CA VAL A 881 -18.35 -8.70 5.62
C VAL A 881 -19.72 -8.16 6.02
N ARG A 882 -20.74 -9.02 6.22
CA ARG A 882 -22.06 -8.58 6.71
C ARG A 882 -22.03 -8.07 8.15
N PHE A 883 -21.17 -8.63 9.00
CA PHE A 883 -21.00 -8.18 10.38
C PHE A 883 -20.23 -6.86 10.47
N TYR A 884 -19.08 -6.75 9.80
CA TYR A 884 -18.16 -5.62 9.90
C TYR A 884 -18.49 -4.48 8.93
N GLY A 885 -18.91 -4.81 7.70
CA GLY A 885 -19.30 -3.86 6.66
C GLY A 885 -18.24 -3.61 5.57
N GLU A 886 -17.04 -4.17 5.70
CA GLU A 886 -15.93 -3.97 4.75
C GLU A 886 -15.26 -5.28 4.35
N GLU A 887 -14.70 -5.29 3.13
CA GLU A 887 -13.87 -6.38 2.61
C GLU A 887 -12.51 -6.44 3.30
N ILE A 888 -11.94 -7.63 3.37
CA ILE A 888 -10.57 -7.80 3.85
C ILE A 888 -9.62 -7.42 2.72
N GLY A 889 -8.83 -6.35 2.90
CA GLY A 889 -7.77 -5.96 1.96
C GLY A 889 -6.53 -6.84 2.08
N VAL A 890 -5.42 -6.26 2.55
CA VAL A 890 -4.10 -6.95 2.65
C VAL A 890 -3.87 -7.72 3.97
N ALA A 891 -4.93 -8.08 4.70
CA ALA A 891 -4.88 -8.72 6.02
C ALA A 891 -3.92 -8.05 7.01
N LEU A 892 -4.04 -6.72 7.12
CA LEU A 892 -3.54 -5.92 8.23
C LEU A 892 -4.74 -5.65 9.16
N THR A 893 -4.91 -6.51 10.16
CA THR A 893 -6.09 -6.49 11.06
C THR A 893 -5.69 -6.24 12.51
N GLY A 894 -6.67 -5.98 13.36
CA GLY A 894 -6.51 -5.72 14.80
C GLY A 894 -6.94 -4.32 15.24
N ASP A 895 -7.28 -3.46 14.28
CA ASP A 895 -7.75 -2.09 14.51
C ASP A 895 -9.25 -1.92 14.23
N GLU A 896 -9.94 -3.01 13.87
CA GLU A 896 -11.37 -3.02 13.65
C GLU A 896 -12.12 -2.60 14.92
N GLN A 897 -13.08 -1.69 14.78
CA GLN A 897 -13.87 -1.17 15.90
C GLN A 897 -15.02 -2.12 16.27
N ILE A 898 -14.65 -3.35 16.66
CA ILE A 898 -15.58 -4.39 17.11
C ILE A 898 -15.53 -4.53 18.65
N PRO A 899 -16.64 -4.91 19.31
CA PRO A 899 -16.74 -4.88 20.77
C PRO A 899 -15.97 -5.99 21.50
N PHE A 900 -15.34 -6.91 20.77
CA PHE A 900 -14.57 -8.04 21.29
C PHE A 900 -13.41 -8.37 20.35
N THR A 901 -12.40 -9.06 20.85
CA THR A 901 -11.33 -9.63 19.99
C THR A 901 -11.79 -10.95 19.37
N LEU A 902 -11.70 -11.10 18.05
CA LEU A 902 -11.98 -12.35 17.34
C LEU A 902 -10.67 -13.01 16.91
N ILE A 903 -10.52 -14.32 17.16
CA ILE A 903 -9.40 -15.11 16.63
C ILE A 903 -9.96 -16.35 15.93
N LEU A 904 -9.55 -16.55 14.67
CA LEU A 904 -9.86 -17.71 13.86
C LEU A 904 -8.66 -18.66 13.80
N THR A 905 -8.85 -19.91 14.19
CA THR A 905 -7.78 -20.92 14.19
C THR A 905 -7.61 -21.65 12.87
N GLU A 906 -8.62 -21.68 12.00
CA GLU A 906 -8.64 -22.38 10.71
C GLU A 906 -8.96 -21.46 9.52
N GLY A 907 -9.38 -20.20 9.76
CA GLY A 907 -9.54 -19.17 8.73
C GLY A 907 -10.95 -19.08 8.13
N PHE A 908 -11.06 -18.90 6.81
CA PHE A 908 -12.35 -18.66 6.14
C PHE A 908 -12.96 -19.93 5.56
N GLY A 909 -14.25 -20.15 5.83
CA GLY A 909 -15.01 -21.33 5.43
C GLY A 909 -15.73 -22.00 6.60
N ARG A 910 -16.04 -23.29 6.46
CA ARG A 910 -16.68 -24.12 7.50
C ARG A 910 -15.75 -25.27 7.89
N PHE A 911 -14.89 -25.02 8.87
CA PHE A 911 -13.93 -25.96 9.42
C PHE A 911 -14.17 -26.17 10.91
N ALA A 912 -14.11 -27.42 11.36
CA ALA A 912 -14.05 -27.71 12.79
C ALA A 912 -12.65 -27.40 13.33
N MET A 913 -12.59 -27.08 14.63
CA MET A 913 -11.31 -26.81 15.29
C MET A 913 -10.40 -28.04 15.28
N ASN A 914 -9.10 -27.83 15.02
CA ASN A 914 -8.10 -28.89 15.10
C ASN A 914 -8.08 -29.55 16.49
N GLU A 915 -7.92 -30.87 16.53
CA GLU A 915 -7.98 -31.64 17.77
C GLU A 915 -6.95 -31.20 18.82
N ARG A 916 -5.75 -30.75 18.39
CA ARG A 916 -4.73 -30.23 19.32
C ARG A 916 -5.20 -28.96 20.04
N TYR A 917 -5.81 -28.03 19.30
CA TYR A 917 -6.37 -26.79 19.86
C TYR A 917 -7.58 -27.09 20.73
N ARG A 918 -8.42 -28.03 20.32
CA ARG A 918 -9.56 -28.49 21.11
C ARG A 918 -9.13 -29.02 22.47
N SER A 919 -8.21 -30.01 22.51
CA SER A 919 -7.72 -30.59 23.76
C SER A 919 -7.07 -29.54 24.67
N PHE A 920 -6.37 -28.56 24.07
CA PHE A 920 -5.78 -27.44 24.81
C PHE A 920 -6.84 -26.57 25.49
N PHE A 921 -7.86 -26.10 24.74
CA PHE A 921 -8.89 -25.24 25.30
C PHE A 921 -9.77 -25.97 26.32
N GLU A 922 -10.00 -27.27 26.16
CA GLU A 922 -10.64 -28.11 27.18
C GLU A 922 -9.87 -28.07 28.50
N ALA A 923 -8.55 -28.27 28.46
CA ALA A 923 -7.69 -28.20 29.64
C ALA A 923 -7.51 -26.77 30.20
N ALA A 924 -7.70 -25.74 29.37
CA ALA A 924 -7.56 -24.33 29.74
C ALA A 924 -8.87 -23.69 30.25
N THR A 925 -9.98 -24.43 30.30
CA THR A 925 -11.29 -23.91 30.75
C THR A 925 -11.19 -23.22 32.12
N GLY A 926 -11.73 -22.01 32.22
CA GLY A 926 -11.72 -21.21 33.45
C GLY A 926 -10.39 -20.51 33.78
N LYS A 927 -9.30 -20.81 33.06
CA LYS A 927 -8.02 -20.09 33.18
C LYS A 927 -8.12 -18.69 32.57
N LEU A 928 -7.25 -17.80 33.03
CA LEU A 928 -7.12 -16.45 32.50
C LEU A 928 -6.31 -16.47 31.21
N ALA A 929 -6.84 -15.85 30.16
CA ALA A 929 -6.17 -15.73 28.88
C ALA A 929 -6.16 -14.28 28.39
N SER A 930 -5.14 -13.97 27.58
CA SER A 930 -4.97 -12.69 26.89
C SER A 930 -4.96 -12.94 25.39
N LEU A 931 -5.71 -12.13 24.64
CA LEU A 931 -5.89 -12.24 23.20
C LEU A 931 -5.39 -10.98 22.51
N SER A 932 -4.62 -11.15 21.44
CA SER A 932 -4.37 -10.09 20.46
C SER A 932 -4.93 -10.53 19.13
N GLY A 933 -5.90 -9.77 18.59
CA GLY A 933 -6.49 -10.03 17.28
C GLY A 933 -5.60 -9.59 16.11
N ARG A 934 -4.47 -8.94 16.40
CA ARG A 934 -3.63 -8.33 15.37
C ARG A 934 -3.06 -9.38 14.42
N THR A 935 -3.25 -9.16 13.12
CA THR A 935 -2.69 -10.02 12.06
C THR A 935 -1.97 -9.17 11.03
N GLN A 936 -0.79 -9.64 10.63
CA GLN A 936 -0.01 -9.11 9.52
C GLN A 936 0.66 -10.29 8.82
N ILE A 937 0.25 -10.57 7.57
CA ILE A 937 0.71 -11.75 6.83
C ILE A 937 1.96 -11.51 5.98
N ARG A 938 2.42 -10.26 5.86
CA ARG A 938 3.58 -9.86 5.06
C ARG A 938 4.44 -8.88 5.85
N ALA A 939 5.77 -9.08 5.84
CA ALA A 939 6.80 -8.24 6.46
C ALA A 939 6.57 -7.92 7.95
N GLY A 940 7.45 -8.34 8.87
CA GLY A 940 7.11 -8.22 10.30
C GLY A 940 5.88 -9.07 10.65
N VAL A 941 5.84 -10.30 10.13
CA VAL A 941 4.70 -11.22 10.24
C VAL A 941 4.24 -11.31 11.69
N THR A 942 3.01 -10.88 11.93
CA THR A 942 2.36 -10.93 13.24
C THR A 942 1.16 -11.85 13.13
N ARG A 943 1.06 -12.82 14.04
CA ARG A 943 -0.09 -13.72 14.11
C ARG A 943 -0.96 -13.34 15.31
N PRO A 944 -2.29 -13.50 15.19
CA PRO A 944 -3.16 -13.31 16.32
C PRO A 944 -2.76 -14.33 17.41
N THR A 945 -2.68 -13.87 18.64
CA THR A 945 -2.03 -14.63 19.71
C THR A 945 -2.98 -14.83 20.88
N VAL A 946 -2.98 -16.04 21.42
CA VAL A 946 -3.65 -16.44 22.66
C VAL A 946 -2.59 -16.82 23.67
N ILE A 947 -2.53 -16.14 24.81
CA ILE A 947 -1.63 -16.46 25.91
C ILE A 947 -2.46 -16.88 27.11
N VAL A 948 -2.36 -18.15 27.51
CA VAL A 948 -2.98 -18.66 28.73
C VAL A 948 -1.93 -18.67 29.83
N SER A 949 -2.13 -17.84 30.84
CA SER A 949 -1.21 -17.75 31.98
C SER A 949 -1.37 -18.98 32.88
N GLU A 950 -0.25 -19.45 33.44
CA GLU A 950 -0.24 -20.50 34.46
C GLU A 950 -0.67 -20.02 35.85
#